data_AF-A0A1I3H634-F1
#
_entry.id   AF-A0A1I3H634-F1
#
_cell.length_a   1.000
_cell.length_b   1.000
_cell.length_c   1.000
_cell.angle_alpha   90.00
_cell.angle_beta   90.00
_cell.angle_gamma   90.00
#
_symmetry.space_group_name_H-M   'P 1'
#
loop_
_entity.id
_entity.type
_entity.pdbx_description
1 polymer ?
#
loop_
_entity_poly.entity_id
_entity_poly.type
_entity_poly.pdbx_seq_one_letter_code
_entity_poly.pdbx_strand_id
1 'polypeptide(L)'
;MRIAYLLPTIYGMGGTASAIVTQANAMARFHDVEIYSVYREVEAAHYAIDPAITVHDLVDASGEQVHVAGLMPDEAAALRGTPPLLINPSWDPNLDALADVALEAALPIVTADVLVSVTPALLSLATQLVPSHVALVHQEHRSSSQRTSGLEPLLTFAPRADVVAMLTEPMATWLSDELGTGAPEIVVMPNAIPPGFRPRSLRDAPLIVAAGRLMGEKQYAHLVNAFALVADRMPGWRLRIYGDGPSRFEVMSTVRKHGLWDRVELPGPTTDMATEWAKASISALTSRSEGFPLVIQEAMAAGVAVVSYDCPSGPRAIIEDDVDGLLVAQGSEQALAAALLRLATDASLRDRLGEAAIAKAASWDIDSITDRWRTIFERAVARHGASTSGRSTAHLRAGRPAAARSRHEAPAGAEGTGVTPAQAREAALAVASRVADQVCDDWFVVPPHAGETVLVLPMSARRAFLDGLAATDLPPYLSVLDPERGGWPARRGTPSDLVPHLRGGRTSVLVLEPWPLVDGRPSLLAGCGLRVEWWEEGVDGDLHSPGQARYATHVPRGAASATTVVERLEVPTFPVMVEPTPEECRFPIDVVYTWVDGSDPVWDEARRRRLAEATGTMQTPAASGRARFVDRGELRWSMRSLHLFAPWVRTIHLVTAGQVPTWLDTSHPRVNLVDHRDILPTDALPTFNSHAIETALHRIEGLSEQFLYLNDDVFLGRPSRPEQWFTPSGSAAVFPSSGVVGLPDQDDLPFLHAAATNRRLLQDAFGVTTTRTFKHTPHPQRRSTLAAISKQFATDVDRTARAPFRSETDVSLLSSLAQHYGLLTGAAHVGAVDYSFVNLSAADVKRRLTQLLDRDQDCFCLGDHHEMARPPEVVDQLVAETLDACFSVAAPWEH
;
A
#
# COMPACT_ATOMS: atom_id res chain seq x y z
N MET A 1 3.30 33.36 34.57
CA MET A 1 3.25 31.88 34.64
C MET A 1 4.67 31.37 34.69
N ARG A 2 4.87 30.19 35.28
CA ARG A 2 6.09 29.40 35.19
C ARG A 2 5.95 28.39 34.06
N ILE A 3 6.89 28.40 33.12
CA ILE A 3 6.85 27.54 31.92
C ILE A 3 8.11 26.66 31.92
N ALA A 4 7.92 25.34 31.91
CA ALA A 4 9.01 24.38 31.80
C ALA A 4 9.04 23.73 30.40
N TYR A 5 10.20 23.68 29.77
CA TYR A 5 10.42 22.89 28.54
C TYR A 5 11.19 21.61 28.85
N LEU A 6 10.71 20.46 28.38
CA LEU A 6 11.34 19.15 28.59
C LEU A 6 11.80 18.57 27.24
N LEU A 7 13.10 18.33 27.11
CA LEU A 7 13.71 17.82 25.88
C LEU A 7 14.91 16.90 26.14
N PRO A 8 15.26 16.00 25.18
CA PRO A 8 16.38 15.07 25.38
C PRO A 8 17.71 15.78 25.60
N THR A 9 17.99 16.83 24.83
CA THR A 9 19.15 17.69 25.05
C THR A 9 18.96 19.07 24.41
N ILE A 10 19.34 20.14 25.11
CA ILE A 10 19.35 21.53 24.59
C ILE A 10 20.68 21.91 23.90
N TYR A 11 21.71 21.07 24.03
CA TYR A 11 23.07 21.40 23.63
C TYR A 11 23.38 21.12 22.16
N GLY A 12 22.59 20.27 21.50
CA GLY A 12 22.84 19.83 20.13
C GLY A 12 22.48 20.88 19.05
N MET A 13 23.12 20.77 17.88
CA MET A 13 22.86 21.64 16.70
C MET A 13 21.51 21.36 16.00
N GLY A 14 20.60 20.59 16.62
CA GLY A 14 19.36 20.14 16.00
C GLY A 14 18.30 21.24 15.88
N GLY A 15 17.39 21.10 14.90
CA GLY A 15 16.29 22.05 14.70
C GLY A 15 15.30 22.11 15.88
N THR A 16 15.11 21.00 16.62
CA THR A 16 14.30 21.01 17.85
C THR A 16 14.91 21.89 18.92
N ALA A 17 16.21 21.76 19.19
CA ALA A 17 16.91 22.62 20.16
C ALA A 17 16.83 24.09 19.73
N SER A 18 17.06 24.39 18.45
CA SER A 18 16.93 25.76 17.91
C SER A 18 15.53 26.35 18.12
N ALA A 19 14.48 25.59 17.78
CA ALA A 19 13.09 26.03 17.92
C ALA A 19 12.73 26.30 19.38
N ILE A 20 13.13 25.41 20.29
CA ILE A 20 12.85 25.54 21.73
C ILE A 20 13.66 26.68 22.35
N VAL A 21 14.95 26.84 22.04
CA VAL A 21 15.73 27.99 22.53
C VAL A 21 15.13 29.30 22.04
N THR A 22 14.76 29.37 20.77
CA THR A 22 14.13 30.58 20.19
C THR A 22 12.82 30.92 20.90
N GLN A 23 11.95 29.92 21.11
CA GLN A 23 10.69 30.09 21.82
C GLN A 23 10.90 30.44 23.30
N ALA A 24 11.80 29.76 24.00
CA ALA A 24 12.09 29.98 25.42
C ALA A 24 12.66 31.37 25.68
N ASN A 25 13.64 31.82 24.87
CA ASN A 25 14.18 33.17 24.93
C ASN A 25 13.08 34.24 24.72
N ALA A 26 12.17 34.00 23.78
CA ALA A 26 11.07 34.93 23.54
C ALA A 26 10.04 34.94 24.68
N MET A 27 9.78 33.79 25.32
CA MET A 27 8.89 33.67 26.47
C MET A 27 9.46 34.27 27.75
N ALA A 28 10.78 34.23 27.95
CA ALA A 28 11.45 34.78 29.13
C ALA A 28 11.22 36.30 29.29
N ARG A 29 10.81 37.00 28.22
CA ARG A 29 10.39 38.41 28.25
C ARG A 29 9.10 38.65 29.05
N PHE A 30 8.27 37.61 29.22
CA PHE A 30 6.92 37.73 29.80
C PHE A 30 6.67 36.77 30.96
N HIS A 31 7.46 35.70 31.08
CA HIS A 31 7.22 34.58 31.98
C HIS A 31 8.51 34.09 32.63
N ASP A 32 8.37 33.36 33.73
CA ASP A 32 9.46 32.65 34.38
C ASP A 32 9.66 31.33 33.62
N VAL A 33 10.86 31.09 33.07
CA VAL A 33 11.11 30.01 32.11
C VAL A 33 12.23 29.11 32.60
N GLU A 34 11.95 27.81 32.60
CA GLU A 34 12.88 26.75 32.97
C GLU A 34 13.03 25.76 31.81
N ILE A 35 14.23 25.19 31.65
CA ILE A 35 14.51 24.15 30.65
C ILE A 35 15.06 22.92 31.38
N TYR A 36 14.40 21.79 31.19
CA TYR A 36 14.84 20.48 31.66
C TYR A 36 15.48 19.72 30.50
N SER A 37 16.81 19.69 30.47
CA SER A 37 17.60 18.93 29.50
C SER A 37 17.93 17.57 30.10
N VAL A 38 17.46 16.47 29.49
CA VAL A 38 17.74 15.13 30.02
C VAL A 38 19.24 14.86 30.06
N TYR A 39 19.96 15.16 28.98
CA TYR A 39 21.41 15.02 28.91
C TYR A 39 22.11 16.32 28.55
N ARG A 40 23.26 16.53 29.19
CA ARG A 40 24.32 17.44 28.78
C ARG A 40 25.57 16.63 28.39
N GLU A 41 25.88 16.60 27.10
CA GLU A 41 27.03 15.83 26.57
C GLU A 41 28.22 16.73 26.20
N VAL A 42 28.01 18.04 26.16
CA VAL A 42 29.03 19.04 25.87
C VAL A 42 28.92 20.21 26.84
N GLU A 43 30.01 20.92 27.06
CA GLU A 43 30.06 22.00 28.05
C GLU A 43 29.16 23.20 27.69
N ALA A 44 29.09 23.57 26.41
CA ALA A 44 28.39 24.77 25.96
C ALA A 44 27.28 24.43 24.96
N ALA A 45 26.13 25.09 25.12
CA ALA A 45 25.02 24.96 24.18
C ALA A 45 25.39 25.62 22.83
N HIS A 46 24.97 25.01 21.73
CA HIS A 46 25.23 25.55 20.40
C HIS A 46 24.48 26.88 20.16
N TYR A 47 23.26 27.00 20.68
CA TYR A 47 22.43 28.20 20.58
C TYR A 47 22.48 28.99 21.88
N ALA A 48 22.53 30.33 21.79
CA ALA A 48 22.57 31.19 22.97
C ALA A 48 21.24 31.17 23.73
N ILE A 49 21.31 30.85 25.02
CA ILE A 49 20.16 30.83 25.95
C ILE A 49 20.18 32.13 26.76
N ASP A 50 19.02 32.77 26.91
CA ASP A 50 18.89 33.98 27.72
C ASP A 50 19.28 33.69 29.18
N PRO A 51 20.16 34.51 29.81
CA PRO A 51 20.58 34.30 31.20
C PRO A 51 19.45 34.31 32.23
N ALA A 52 18.26 34.83 31.90
CA ALA A 52 17.08 34.77 32.76
C ALA A 52 16.44 33.36 32.81
N ILE A 53 16.81 32.46 31.91
CA ILE A 53 16.28 31.10 31.84
C ILE A 53 17.11 30.18 32.74
N THR A 54 16.43 29.42 33.60
CA THR A 54 17.10 28.39 34.41
C THR A 54 17.19 27.08 33.62
N VAL A 55 18.39 26.54 33.48
CA VAL A 55 18.62 25.24 32.82
C VAL A 55 18.94 24.18 33.87
N HIS A 56 18.16 23.10 33.86
CA HIS A 56 18.33 21.90 34.68
C HIS A 56 18.88 20.77 33.82
N ASP A 57 20.17 20.48 33.98
CA ASP A 57 20.81 19.29 33.40
C ASP A 57 20.51 18.09 34.32
N LEU A 58 19.66 17.17 33.87
CA LEU A 58 19.27 16.02 34.67
C LEU A 58 20.38 14.96 34.76
N VAL A 59 21.11 14.80 33.66
CA VAL A 59 22.30 13.97 33.55
C VAL A 59 23.42 14.79 32.92
N ASP A 60 24.49 15.04 33.68
CA ASP A 60 25.71 15.64 33.15
C ASP A 60 26.68 14.55 32.70
N ALA A 61 26.89 14.46 31.39
CA ALA A 61 27.80 13.53 30.73
C ALA A 61 28.87 14.28 29.91
N SER A 62 29.14 15.55 30.23
CA SER A 62 30.11 16.39 29.51
C SER A 62 31.57 16.15 29.94
N GLY A 63 31.78 15.56 31.12
CA GLY A 63 33.09 15.23 31.68
C GLY A 63 33.49 13.76 31.53
N GLU A 64 34.61 13.38 32.15
CA GLU A 64 35.08 11.98 32.18
C GLU A 64 34.14 11.04 32.96
N GLN A 65 33.42 11.57 33.95
CA GLN A 65 32.43 10.83 34.75
C GLN A 65 31.02 11.38 34.48
N VAL A 66 30.05 10.48 34.45
CA VAL A 66 28.62 10.84 34.34
C VAL A 66 28.06 11.14 35.73
N HIS A 67 27.40 12.28 35.88
CA HIS A 67 26.83 12.75 37.14
C HIS A 67 25.30 12.87 37.05
N VAL A 68 24.62 12.32 38.05
CA VAL A 68 23.18 12.45 38.27
C VAL A 68 22.94 12.70 39.75
N ALA A 69 22.04 13.64 40.08
CA ALA A 69 21.75 13.98 41.47
C ALA A 69 21.28 12.74 42.27
N GLY A 70 21.98 12.44 43.37
CA GLY A 70 21.61 11.34 44.26
C GLY A 70 22.20 9.96 43.92
N LEU A 71 23.00 9.84 42.85
CA LEU A 71 23.71 8.60 42.49
C LEU A 71 25.23 8.72 42.65
N MET A 72 25.89 7.64 43.06
CA MET A 72 27.35 7.56 43.02
C MET A 72 27.85 7.39 41.57
N PRO A 73 29.06 7.88 41.21
CA PRO A 73 29.56 7.80 39.83
C PRO A 73 29.57 6.39 39.23
N ASP A 74 29.95 5.38 40.02
CA ASP A 74 29.99 3.99 39.57
C ASP A 74 28.59 3.42 39.27
N GLU A 75 27.57 3.86 40.02
CA GLU A 75 26.16 3.46 39.81
C GLU A 75 25.60 4.14 38.55
N ALA A 76 25.90 5.43 38.37
CA ALA A 76 25.50 6.17 37.17
C ALA A 76 26.13 5.56 35.91
N ALA A 77 27.42 5.20 35.97
CA ALA A 77 28.13 4.53 34.89
C ALA A 77 27.53 3.15 34.55
N ALA A 78 27.06 2.40 35.55
CA ALA A 78 26.43 1.09 35.34
C ALA A 78 25.06 1.19 34.65
N LEU A 79 24.31 2.26 34.87
CA LEU A 79 22.99 2.48 34.25
C LEU A 79 23.07 3.07 32.85
N ARG A 80 24.12 3.85 32.53
CA ARG A 80 24.30 4.45 31.21
C ARG A 80 24.35 3.38 30.12
N GLY A 81 23.57 3.56 29.06
CA GLY A 81 23.47 2.62 27.93
C GLY A 81 22.66 1.35 28.23
N THR A 82 22.13 1.18 29.44
CA THR A 82 21.20 0.09 29.76
C THR A 82 19.79 0.45 29.28
N PRO A 83 19.01 -0.47 28.66
CA PRO A 83 17.68 -0.14 28.17
C PRO A 83 16.77 0.48 29.24
N PRO A 84 15.95 1.50 28.89
CA PRO A 84 15.04 2.13 29.84
C PRO A 84 13.96 1.16 30.33
N LEU A 85 13.48 1.39 31.55
CA LEU A 85 12.45 0.63 32.26
C LEU A 85 11.07 1.32 32.20
N LEU A 86 11.02 2.65 32.09
CA LEU A 86 9.74 3.41 32.14
C LEU A 86 9.04 3.51 30.78
N ILE A 87 9.77 3.28 29.69
CA ILE A 87 9.27 3.30 28.33
C ILE A 87 9.76 2.08 27.56
N ASN A 88 9.09 1.75 26.45
CA ASN A 88 9.64 0.77 25.53
C ASN A 88 10.95 1.32 24.91
N PRO A 89 12.08 0.58 24.96
CA PRO A 89 13.36 1.05 24.43
C PRO A 89 13.34 1.46 22.95
N SER A 90 12.38 0.96 22.18
CA SER A 90 12.20 1.34 20.77
C SER A 90 11.60 2.74 20.56
N TRP A 91 11.00 3.36 21.59
CA TRP A 91 10.32 4.65 21.46
C TRP A 91 11.28 5.83 21.36
N ASP A 92 12.40 5.80 22.09
CA ASP A 92 13.51 6.75 21.93
C ASP A 92 14.84 6.05 22.27
N PRO A 93 15.70 5.77 21.27
CA PRO A 93 16.96 5.06 21.50
C PRO A 93 18.01 5.90 22.24
N ASN A 94 17.75 7.20 22.46
CA ASN A 94 18.66 8.07 23.21
C ASN A 94 18.36 8.09 24.71
N LEU A 95 17.28 7.45 25.16
CA LEU A 95 16.94 7.32 26.57
C LEU A 95 17.39 5.95 27.07
N ASP A 96 17.97 5.93 28.27
CA ASP A 96 18.45 4.74 28.96
C ASP A 96 17.95 4.70 30.41
N ALA A 97 18.28 3.64 31.14
CA ALA A 97 17.87 3.48 32.54
C ALA A 97 18.39 4.62 33.46
N LEU A 98 19.47 5.32 33.07
CA LEU A 98 19.96 6.48 33.81
C LEU A 98 19.05 7.69 33.63
N ALA A 99 18.53 7.92 32.42
CA ALA A 99 17.52 8.96 32.18
C ALA A 99 16.26 8.71 33.00
N ASP A 100 15.82 7.46 33.15
CA ASP A 100 14.65 7.11 33.97
C ASP A 100 14.81 7.57 35.42
N VAL A 101 15.95 7.25 36.05
CA VAL A 101 16.22 7.67 37.44
C VAL A 101 16.24 9.19 37.56
N ALA A 102 16.88 9.87 36.61
CA ALA A 102 16.97 11.33 36.62
C ALA A 102 15.59 12.00 36.44
N LEU A 103 14.75 11.45 35.55
CA LEU A 103 13.40 11.94 35.29
C LEU A 103 12.44 11.65 36.45
N GLU A 104 12.53 10.48 37.10
CA GLU A 104 11.76 10.15 38.31
C GLU A 104 12.12 11.05 39.49
N ALA A 105 13.38 11.46 39.60
CA ALA A 105 13.80 12.38 40.65
C ALA A 105 13.32 13.82 40.39
N ALA A 106 13.36 14.27 39.13
CA ALA A 106 13.13 15.66 38.78
C ALA A 106 11.66 16.01 38.49
N LEU A 107 10.95 15.18 37.73
CA LEU A 107 9.61 15.55 37.24
C LEU A 107 8.53 15.67 38.33
N PRO A 108 8.49 14.84 39.39
CA PRO A 108 7.47 14.94 40.44
C PRO A 108 7.55 16.21 41.30
N ILE A 109 8.65 16.95 41.24
CA ILE A 109 8.87 18.17 42.03
C ILE A 109 8.85 19.45 41.18
N VAL A 110 8.49 19.35 39.89
CA VAL A 110 8.32 20.51 39.01
C VAL A 110 7.21 21.43 39.55
N THR A 111 7.49 22.74 39.60
CA THR A 111 6.55 23.77 40.11
C THR A 111 6.00 24.68 39.01
N ALA A 112 6.13 24.27 37.75
CA ALA A 112 5.65 25.02 36.60
C ALA A 112 4.11 25.02 36.51
N ASP A 113 3.53 26.08 35.94
CA ASP A 113 2.11 26.11 35.58
C ASP A 113 1.86 25.26 34.32
N VAL A 114 2.82 25.27 33.39
CA VAL A 114 2.80 24.52 32.13
C VAL A 114 4.12 23.80 31.92
N LEU A 115 4.06 22.52 31.53
CA LEU A 115 5.21 21.77 31.01
C LEU A 115 5.00 21.43 29.53
N VAL A 116 5.99 21.78 28.71
CA VAL A 116 6.03 21.51 27.27
C VAL A 116 6.97 20.35 26.98
N SER A 117 6.44 19.24 26.49
CA SER A 117 7.23 18.09 26.04
C SER A 117 7.45 18.11 24.53
N VAL A 118 8.64 17.72 24.05
CA VAL A 118 8.99 17.88 22.62
C VAL A 118 9.19 16.58 21.84
N THR A 119 9.11 15.43 22.53
CA THR A 119 9.10 14.09 21.91
C THR A 119 7.99 13.24 22.52
N PRO A 120 7.37 12.31 21.77
CA PRO A 120 6.32 11.45 22.33
C PRO A 120 6.78 10.53 23.45
N ALA A 121 8.05 10.13 23.49
CA ALA A 121 8.61 9.41 24.63
C ALA A 121 8.59 10.28 25.90
N LEU A 122 9.03 11.54 25.81
CA LEU A 122 8.97 12.47 26.93
C LEU A 122 7.55 12.87 27.29
N LEU A 123 6.62 12.95 26.33
CA LEU A 123 5.19 13.09 26.61
C LEU A 123 4.69 11.93 27.48
N SER A 124 5.03 10.69 27.12
CA SER A 124 4.62 9.51 27.90
C SER A 124 5.11 9.57 29.35
N LEU A 125 6.36 9.99 29.57
CA LEU A 125 6.94 10.16 30.91
C LEU A 125 6.30 11.34 31.66
N ALA A 126 6.08 12.46 30.98
CA ALA A 126 5.43 13.63 31.56
C ALA A 126 4.00 13.33 32.02
N THR A 127 3.23 12.54 31.26
CA THR A 127 1.87 12.15 31.68
C THR A 127 1.86 11.29 32.95
N GLN A 128 2.95 10.58 33.25
CA GLN A 128 3.08 9.67 34.38
C GLN A 128 3.68 10.35 35.62
N LEU A 129 4.68 11.22 35.44
CA LEU A 129 5.54 11.71 36.54
C LEU A 129 5.25 13.16 36.95
N VAL A 130 4.74 14.00 36.03
CA VAL A 130 4.52 15.43 36.32
C VAL A 130 3.32 15.61 37.25
N PRO A 131 3.38 16.48 38.28
CA PRO A 131 2.28 16.71 39.21
C PRO A 131 0.97 17.05 38.51
N SER A 132 -0.14 16.57 39.07
CA SER A 132 -1.48 16.70 38.46
C SER A 132 -1.99 18.13 38.36
N HIS A 133 -1.35 19.13 38.96
CA HIS A 133 -1.73 20.55 38.85
C HIS A 133 -1.07 21.27 37.65
N VAL A 134 -0.05 20.67 37.04
CA VAL A 134 0.66 21.25 35.90
C VAL A 134 -0.10 20.93 34.61
N ALA A 135 -0.37 21.93 33.78
CA ALA A 135 -0.93 21.71 32.44
C ALA A 135 0.16 21.14 31.51
N LEU A 136 -0.18 20.12 30.74
CA LEU A 136 0.74 19.41 29.86
C LEU A 136 0.48 19.79 28.40
N VAL A 137 1.47 20.41 27.78
CA VAL A 137 1.47 20.71 26.35
C VAL A 137 2.48 19.81 25.65
N HIS A 138 2.09 19.21 24.54
CA HIS A 138 3.02 18.50 23.66
C HIS A 138 3.29 19.31 22.40
N GLN A 139 4.54 19.48 22.02
CA GLN A 139 4.95 20.12 20.78
C GLN A 139 5.70 19.11 19.92
N GLU A 140 5.08 18.66 18.83
CA GLU A 140 5.66 17.64 17.95
C GLU A 140 6.56 18.31 16.90
N HIS A 141 7.88 18.04 16.97
CA HIS A 141 8.87 18.62 16.05
C HIS A 141 9.29 17.71 14.90
N ARG A 142 9.00 16.41 14.96
CA ARG A 142 9.33 15.48 13.89
C ARG A 142 8.14 15.32 12.95
N SER A 143 8.43 14.90 11.73
CA SER A 143 7.41 14.36 10.84
C SER A 143 6.80 13.11 11.48
N SER A 144 5.58 13.20 12.00
CA SER A 144 4.88 12.08 12.66
C SER A 144 4.63 10.92 11.68
N SER A 145 4.53 11.23 10.39
CA SER A 145 4.26 10.29 9.31
C SER A 145 5.41 9.31 9.04
N GLN A 146 6.68 9.72 9.03
CA GLN A 146 7.82 8.80 8.71
C GLN A 146 8.27 7.89 9.85
N ARG A 147 7.45 7.70 10.87
CA ARG A 147 7.81 6.96 12.07
C ARG A 147 7.56 5.46 11.89
N THR A 148 8.63 4.68 11.75
CA THR A 148 8.61 3.25 12.13
C THR A 148 8.60 3.07 13.65
N SER A 149 8.96 4.10 14.42
CA SER A 149 8.97 4.11 15.89
C SER A 149 8.48 5.45 16.47
N GLY A 150 7.85 5.42 17.64
CA GLY A 150 7.38 6.62 18.33
C GLY A 150 5.98 7.13 17.92
N LEU A 151 5.29 6.48 16.99
CA LEU A 151 3.87 6.76 16.69
C LEU A 151 2.97 6.24 17.81
N GLU A 152 3.25 5.03 18.29
CA GLU A 152 2.56 4.37 19.39
C GLU A 152 2.46 5.25 20.65
N PRO A 153 3.56 5.84 21.19
CA PRO A 153 3.44 6.73 22.33
C PRO A 153 2.68 8.02 22.02
N LEU A 154 2.76 8.57 20.81
CA LEU A 154 1.96 9.75 20.46
C LEU A 154 0.47 9.42 20.50
N LEU A 155 0.03 8.36 19.82
CA LEU A 155 -1.38 7.95 19.78
C LEU A 155 -1.91 7.51 21.15
N THR A 156 -1.05 6.93 21.99
CA THR A 156 -1.43 6.44 23.32
C THR A 156 -1.53 7.58 24.36
N PHE A 157 -0.62 8.56 24.30
CA PHE A 157 -0.49 9.56 25.36
C PHE A 157 -0.93 10.98 24.96
N ALA A 158 -1.10 11.28 23.67
CA ALA A 158 -1.69 12.55 23.22
C ALA A 158 -3.06 12.85 23.85
N PRO A 159 -3.99 11.88 23.97
CA PRO A 159 -5.27 12.10 24.68
C PRO A 159 -5.16 12.54 26.14
N ARG A 160 -3.97 12.45 26.76
CA ARG A 160 -3.70 12.85 28.14
C ARG A 160 -3.00 14.20 28.27
N ALA A 161 -2.65 14.83 27.15
CA ALA A 161 -2.18 16.21 27.12
C ALA A 161 -3.37 17.18 27.11
N ASP A 162 -3.17 18.39 27.65
CA ASP A 162 -4.15 19.47 27.57
C ASP A 162 -4.20 20.05 26.15
N VAL A 163 -3.02 20.18 25.52
CA VAL A 163 -2.87 20.67 24.15
C VAL A 163 -1.79 19.87 23.43
N VAL A 164 -2.03 19.53 22.17
CA VAL A 164 -1.03 19.00 21.25
C VAL A 164 -0.83 19.96 20.08
N ALA A 165 0.37 20.52 19.99
CA ALA A 165 0.78 21.40 18.92
C ALA A 165 1.48 20.61 17.80
N MET A 166 0.90 20.67 16.61
CA MET A 166 1.45 20.10 15.37
C MET A 166 1.98 21.22 14.48
N LEU A 167 3.04 20.97 13.74
CA LEU A 167 3.69 22.01 12.93
C LEU A 167 2.88 22.42 11.69
N THR A 168 2.00 21.54 11.17
CA THR A 168 1.28 21.76 9.91
C THR A 168 -0.17 21.29 10.00
N GLU A 169 -1.06 21.93 9.24
CA GLU A 169 -2.48 21.56 9.15
C GLU A 169 -2.68 20.08 8.79
N PRO A 170 -2.01 19.52 7.75
CA PRO A 170 -2.22 18.13 7.39
C PRO A 170 -1.85 17.14 8.51
N MET A 171 -0.86 17.48 9.36
CA MET A 171 -0.49 16.66 10.51
C MET A 171 -1.51 16.78 11.68
N ALA A 172 -2.09 17.97 11.87
CA ALA A 172 -3.14 18.19 12.85
C ALA A 172 -4.43 17.45 12.48
N THR A 173 -4.86 17.53 11.21
CA THR A 173 -6.01 16.78 10.70
C THR A 173 -5.81 15.28 10.86
N TRP A 174 -4.66 14.76 10.42
CA TRP A 174 -4.33 13.34 10.58
C TRP A 174 -4.42 12.88 12.04
N LEU A 175 -3.79 13.60 12.97
CA LEU A 175 -3.83 13.21 14.38
C LEU A 175 -5.25 13.29 14.96
N SER A 176 -6.03 14.28 14.54
CA SER A 176 -7.44 14.41 14.92
C SER A 176 -8.27 13.23 14.43
N ASP A 177 -8.06 12.80 13.18
CA ASP A 177 -8.78 11.67 12.58
C ASP A 177 -8.42 10.34 13.27
N GLU A 178 -7.14 10.12 13.58
CA GLU A 178 -6.65 8.93 14.29
C GLU A 178 -7.18 8.84 15.73
N LEU A 179 -7.26 9.97 16.44
CA LEU A 179 -7.70 10.01 17.84
C LEU A 179 -9.23 10.08 17.97
N GLY A 180 -9.94 10.54 16.93
CA GLY A 180 -11.39 10.70 16.92
C GLY A 180 -11.91 11.50 18.11
N THR A 181 -12.93 10.98 18.80
CA THR A 181 -13.52 11.64 19.98
C THR A 181 -12.58 11.74 21.19
N GLY A 182 -11.44 11.03 21.16
CA GLY A 182 -10.40 11.09 22.19
C GLY A 182 -9.34 12.15 21.95
N ALA A 183 -9.43 12.93 20.87
CA ALA A 183 -8.46 13.96 20.54
C ALA A 183 -8.46 15.07 21.62
N PRO A 184 -7.28 15.51 22.12
CA PRO A 184 -7.17 16.70 22.95
C PRO A 184 -7.38 17.96 22.10
N GLU A 185 -7.19 19.16 22.65
CA GLU A 185 -7.07 20.35 21.81
C GLU A 185 -5.82 20.21 20.92
N ILE A 186 -6.02 20.03 19.62
CA ILE A 186 -4.94 20.01 18.62
C ILE A 186 -4.86 21.39 17.97
N VAL A 187 -3.66 21.97 17.94
CA VAL A 187 -3.40 23.28 17.33
C VAL A 187 -2.29 23.19 16.30
N VAL A 188 -2.39 24.02 15.25
CA VAL A 188 -1.30 24.18 14.28
C VAL A 188 -0.39 25.32 14.74
N MET A 189 0.85 24.99 15.06
CA MET A 189 1.84 25.95 15.52
C MET A 189 3.17 25.79 14.79
N PRO A 190 3.46 26.64 13.79
CA PRO A 190 4.74 26.61 13.09
C PRO A 190 5.88 27.04 14.03
N ASN A 191 7.10 26.63 13.70
CA ASN A 191 8.29 27.15 14.39
C ASN A 191 8.43 28.66 14.12
N ALA A 192 8.94 29.40 15.09
CA ALA A 192 9.25 30.81 14.92
C ALA A 192 10.64 31.01 14.30
N ILE A 193 10.81 32.11 13.57
CA ILE A 193 12.10 32.51 13.01
C ILE A 193 12.78 33.51 13.97
N PRO A 194 14.02 33.26 14.40
CA PRO A 194 14.75 34.22 15.21
C PRO A 194 15.05 35.51 14.42
N PRO A 195 15.13 36.67 15.08
CA PRO A 195 15.52 37.91 14.40
C PRO A 195 16.96 37.77 13.86
N GLY A 196 17.27 38.47 12.76
CA GLY A 196 18.67 38.66 12.35
C GLY A 196 19.10 38.10 11.00
N PHE A 197 18.19 37.63 10.13
CA PHE A 197 18.51 37.32 8.73
C PHE A 197 18.65 38.59 7.88
N ARG A 198 19.59 39.45 8.29
CA ARG A 198 19.96 40.74 7.70
C ARG A 198 21.49 40.88 7.66
N PRO A 199 22.07 41.52 6.62
CA PRO A 199 21.39 42.08 5.45
C PRO A 199 20.72 40.99 4.61
N ARG A 200 19.65 41.35 3.88
CA ARG A 200 19.00 40.41 2.95
C ARG A 200 19.92 40.16 1.76
N SER A 201 19.77 38.98 1.15
CA SER A 201 20.43 38.68 -0.11
C SER A 201 19.97 39.62 -1.22
N LEU A 202 20.92 40.06 -2.04
CA LEU A 202 20.65 40.78 -3.29
C LEU A 202 20.30 39.84 -4.45
N ARG A 203 20.47 38.51 -4.26
CA ARG A 203 20.22 37.45 -5.25
C ARG A 203 20.97 37.62 -6.59
N ASP A 204 22.09 38.33 -6.57
CA ASP A 204 22.93 38.64 -7.72
C ASP A 204 24.19 37.74 -7.81
N ALA A 205 24.59 37.11 -6.71
CA ALA A 205 25.73 36.20 -6.65
C ALA A 205 25.38 34.81 -7.25
N PRO A 206 26.28 34.18 -8.04
CA PRO A 206 26.03 32.85 -8.58
C PRO A 206 26.33 31.76 -7.52
N LEU A 207 25.55 31.74 -6.43
CA LEU A 207 25.77 30.85 -5.29
C LEU A 207 24.47 30.15 -4.87
N ILE A 208 24.51 28.83 -4.85
CA ILE A 208 23.52 27.95 -4.23
C ILE A 208 24.04 27.55 -2.85
N VAL A 209 23.21 27.69 -1.82
CA VAL A 209 23.52 27.26 -0.45
C VAL A 209 22.54 26.19 -0.01
N ALA A 210 23.04 25.16 0.67
CA ALA A 210 22.25 24.20 1.41
C ALA A 210 22.82 24.06 2.83
N ALA A 211 21.98 23.82 3.83
CA ALA A 211 22.40 23.76 5.22
C ALA A 211 21.66 22.66 6.00
N GLY A 212 22.38 21.96 6.89
CA GLY A 212 21.83 20.96 7.80
C GLY A 212 22.76 19.75 8.01
N ARG A 213 22.39 18.86 8.94
CA ARG A 213 23.18 17.65 9.25
C ARG A 213 23.41 16.77 8.03
N LEU A 214 24.64 16.31 7.79
CA LEU A 214 24.97 15.40 6.68
C LEU A 214 24.59 13.95 7.04
N MET A 215 23.29 13.68 7.01
CA MET A 215 22.68 12.36 7.25
C MET A 215 22.01 11.85 5.98
N GLY A 216 21.83 10.53 5.87
CA GLY A 216 21.17 9.91 4.71
C GLY A 216 19.76 10.45 4.43
N GLU A 217 19.04 10.89 5.47
CA GLU A 217 17.72 11.53 5.33
C GLU A 217 17.73 12.87 4.57
N LYS A 218 18.87 13.59 4.51
CA LYS A 218 19.00 14.90 3.85
C LYS A 218 19.39 14.81 2.37
N GLN A 219 19.89 13.66 1.95
CA GLN A 219 20.20 13.30 0.55
C GLN A 219 21.07 14.32 -0.23
N TYR A 220 22.07 14.94 0.40
CA TYR A 220 22.93 15.92 -0.28
C TYR A 220 23.68 15.37 -1.51
N ALA A 221 23.89 14.06 -1.61
CA ALA A 221 24.41 13.44 -2.83
C ALA A 221 23.47 13.67 -4.04
N HIS A 222 22.14 13.67 -3.83
CA HIS A 222 21.18 13.99 -4.88
C HIS A 222 21.31 15.45 -5.33
N LEU A 223 21.54 16.39 -4.39
CA LEU A 223 21.77 17.79 -4.73
C LEU A 223 23.01 17.96 -5.62
N VAL A 224 24.10 17.24 -5.31
CA VAL A 224 25.32 17.25 -6.14
C VAL A 224 25.06 16.62 -7.51
N ASN A 225 24.34 15.50 -7.59
CA ASN A 225 23.97 14.88 -8.87
C ASN A 225 23.12 15.84 -9.74
N ALA A 226 22.10 16.44 -9.16
CA ALA A 226 21.24 17.41 -9.85
C ALA A 226 22.04 18.63 -10.34
N PHE A 227 22.92 19.18 -9.50
CA PHE A 227 23.80 20.28 -9.90
C PHE A 227 24.75 19.86 -11.03
N ALA A 228 25.29 18.63 -11.02
CA ALA A 228 26.15 18.11 -12.07
C ALA A 228 25.47 18.09 -13.45
N LEU A 229 24.16 17.79 -13.51
CA LEU A 229 23.39 17.76 -14.76
C LEU A 229 23.32 19.12 -15.45
N VAL A 230 23.47 20.22 -14.71
CA VAL A 230 23.26 21.60 -15.22
C VAL A 230 24.45 22.53 -15.00
N ALA A 231 25.52 22.07 -14.35
CA ALA A 231 26.66 22.90 -13.99
C ALA A 231 27.23 23.66 -15.20
N ASP A 232 27.40 22.99 -16.34
CA ASP A 232 27.94 23.60 -17.57
C ASP A 232 27.01 24.64 -18.20
N ARG A 233 25.70 24.51 -17.96
CA ARG A 233 24.67 25.48 -18.38
C ARG A 233 24.54 26.67 -17.42
N MET A 234 25.21 26.61 -16.28
CA MET A 234 25.20 27.63 -15.22
C MET A 234 26.63 28.16 -14.97
N PRO A 235 27.30 28.80 -15.93
CA PRO A 235 28.68 29.22 -15.76
C PRO A 235 28.85 30.15 -14.53
N GLY A 236 29.89 29.91 -13.74
CA GLY A 236 30.20 30.68 -12.53
C GLY A 236 29.41 30.28 -11.27
N TRP A 237 28.34 29.47 -11.40
CA TRP A 237 27.57 29.03 -10.24
C TRP A 237 28.33 28.04 -9.37
N ARG A 238 28.24 28.21 -8.04
CA ARG A 238 28.87 27.34 -7.05
C ARG A 238 27.81 26.81 -6.09
N LEU A 239 28.03 25.60 -5.58
CA LEU A 239 27.19 24.96 -4.57
C LEU A 239 27.98 24.89 -3.26
N ARG A 240 27.43 25.41 -2.17
CA ARG A 240 28.03 25.35 -0.84
C ARG A 240 27.09 24.67 0.14
N ILE A 241 27.58 23.61 0.79
CA ILE A 241 26.80 22.79 1.71
C ILE A 241 27.38 22.93 3.12
N TYR A 242 26.62 23.57 4.01
CA TYR A 242 26.97 23.78 5.42
C TYR A 242 26.42 22.66 6.30
N GLY A 243 27.25 22.21 7.23
CA GLY A 243 26.93 21.15 8.18
C GLY A 243 27.98 20.05 8.23
N ASP A 244 27.73 19.06 9.08
CA ASP A 244 28.59 17.90 9.24
C ASP A 244 27.77 16.64 9.54
N GLY A 245 28.41 15.47 9.41
CA GLY A 245 27.78 14.17 9.66
C GLY A 245 28.37 13.02 8.83
N PRO A 246 27.91 11.79 9.10
CA PRO A 246 28.47 10.57 8.51
C PRO A 246 28.39 10.52 6.98
N SER A 247 27.39 11.16 6.36
CA SER A 247 27.26 11.22 4.89
C SER A 247 28.25 12.18 4.21
N ARG A 248 29.13 12.88 4.95
CA ARG A 248 30.13 13.77 4.35
C ARG A 248 30.98 13.09 3.29
N PHE A 249 31.44 11.87 3.55
CA PHE A 249 32.27 11.10 2.61
C PHE A 249 31.52 10.69 1.34
N GLU A 250 30.24 10.38 1.46
CA GLU A 250 29.36 10.08 0.33
C GLU A 250 29.21 11.30 -0.60
N VAL A 251 28.98 12.49 -0.02
CA VAL A 251 28.90 13.74 -0.78
C VAL A 251 30.22 14.04 -1.48
N MET A 252 31.36 13.93 -0.78
CA MET A 252 32.69 14.13 -1.38
C MET A 252 32.97 13.15 -2.52
N SER A 253 32.58 11.88 -2.38
CA SER A 253 32.71 10.87 -3.42
C SER A 253 31.90 11.25 -4.67
N THR A 254 30.68 11.75 -4.47
CA THR A 254 29.79 12.21 -5.55
C THR A 254 30.36 13.43 -6.27
N VAL A 255 30.89 14.41 -5.53
CA VAL A 255 31.58 15.59 -6.11
C VAL A 255 32.75 15.15 -6.98
N ARG A 256 33.58 14.21 -6.49
CA ARG A 256 34.73 13.69 -7.24
C ARG A 256 34.30 12.95 -8.50
N LYS A 257 33.25 12.13 -8.42
CA LYS A 257 32.70 11.36 -9.56
C LYS A 257 32.32 12.27 -10.73
N HIS A 258 31.73 13.44 -10.42
CA HIS A 258 31.28 14.41 -11.43
C HIS A 258 32.33 15.48 -11.78
N GLY A 259 33.51 15.44 -11.16
CA GLY A 259 34.57 16.40 -11.44
C GLY A 259 34.29 17.84 -10.95
N LEU A 260 33.48 18.00 -9.90
CA LEU A 260 32.97 19.31 -9.44
C LEU A 260 33.76 19.91 -8.26
N TRP A 261 35.04 19.55 -8.09
CA TRP A 261 35.85 19.95 -6.92
C TRP A 261 36.08 21.46 -6.78
N ASP A 262 36.01 22.21 -7.89
CA ASP A 262 36.14 23.67 -7.94
C ASP A 262 34.79 24.39 -7.76
N ARG A 263 33.68 23.64 -7.90
CA ARG A 263 32.31 24.18 -7.91
C ARG A 263 31.47 23.79 -6.70
N VAL A 264 31.82 22.72 -5.97
CA VAL A 264 31.10 22.27 -4.77
C VAL A 264 32.00 22.40 -3.54
N GLU A 265 31.55 23.15 -2.54
CA GLU A 265 32.26 23.40 -1.28
C GLU A 265 31.53 22.77 -0.09
N LEU A 266 32.28 22.17 0.83
CA LEU A 266 31.79 21.59 2.09
C LEU A 266 32.52 22.23 3.29
N PRO A 267 32.21 23.49 3.65
CA PRO A 267 32.98 24.25 4.65
C PRO A 267 32.92 23.66 6.07
N GLY A 268 31.93 22.82 6.37
CA GLY A 268 31.63 22.35 7.72
C GLY A 268 30.46 23.13 8.35
N PRO A 269 30.23 22.97 9.66
CA PRO A 269 29.19 23.71 10.37
C PRO A 269 29.58 25.19 10.56
N THR A 270 28.59 26.08 10.63
CA THR A 270 28.77 27.51 10.92
C THR A 270 27.75 27.97 11.95
N THR A 271 28.12 28.97 12.77
CA THR A 271 27.22 29.63 13.73
C THR A 271 26.60 30.91 13.18
N ASP A 272 27.05 31.39 12.01
CA ASP A 272 26.56 32.62 11.37
C ASP A 272 25.93 32.31 10.01
N MET A 273 24.80 31.62 10.03
CA MET A 273 24.03 31.33 8.81
C MET A 273 23.44 32.59 8.18
N ALA A 274 23.18 33.65 8.96
CA ALA A 274 22.65 34.91 8.43
C ALA A 274 23.58 35.53 7.38
N THR A 275 24.89 35.58 7.68
CA THR A 275 25.91 36.06 6.73
C THR A 275 26.01 35.17 5.50
N GLU A 276 25.84 33.85 5.62
CA GLU A 276 25.94 32.95 4.48
C GLU A 276 24.69 32.99 3.59
N TRP A 277 23.50 33.14 4.18
CA TRP A 277 22.27 33.38 3.42
C TRP A 277 22.30 34.71 2.68
N ALA A 278 22.90 35.76 3.26
CA ALA A 278 23.05 37.06 2.60
C ALA A 278 23.89 36.99 1.30
N LYS A 279 24.77 35.99 1.16
CA LYS A 279 25.58 35.75 -0.04
C LYS A 279 24.89 34.85 -1.07
N ALA A 280 23.86 34.11 -0.67
CA ALA A 280 23.23 33.08 -1.48
C ALA A 280 22.14 33.67 -2.39
N SER A 281 22.00 33.13 -3.60
CA SER A 281 20.89 33.49 -4.49
C SER A 281 19.83 32.39 -4.55
N ILE A 282 20.22 31.15 -4.29
CA ILE A 282 19.34 29.98 -4.28
C ILE A 282 19.60 29.16 -3.02
N SER A 283 18.54 28.70 -2.37
CA SER A 283 18.57 27.70 -1.30
C SER A 283 18.01 26.39 -1.83
N ALA A 284 18.67 25.26 -1.52
CA ALA A 284 18.22 23.95 -1.97
C ALA A 284 18.05 22.96 -0.81
N LEU A 285 16.90 22.28 -0.74
CA LEU A 285 16.61 21.24 0.23
C LEU A 285 16.21 19.92 -0.46
N THR A 286 16.95 18.85 -0.18
CA THR A 286 16.79 17.53 -0.82
C THR A 286 16.38 16.43 0.15
N SER A 287 15.75 16.79 1.26
CA SER A 287 15.42 15.82 2.30
C SER A 287 14.39 14.79 1.83
N ARG A 288 14.46 13.60 2.43
CA ARG A 288 13.43 12.55 2.35
C ARG A 288 12.26 12.84 3.27
N SER A 289 12.50 13.53 4.38
CA SER A 289 11.49 13.92 5.36
C SER A 289 11.85 15.24 5.99
N GLU A 290 10.84 16.04 6.30
CA GLU A 290 10.98 17.16 7.23
C GLU A 290 9.72 17.29 8.09
N GLY A 291 9.87 17.80 9.31
CA GLY A 291 8.72 18.27 10.09
C GLY A 291 8.29 19.66 9.63
N PHE A 292 9.18 20.63 9.84
CA PHE A 292 9.02 22.02 9.41
C PHE A 292 10.41 22.66 9.32
N PRO A 293 11.10 22.54 8.17
CA PRO A 293 12.54 22.79 8.06
C PRO A 293 12.85 24.27 8.31
N LEU A 294 13.55 24.55 9.42
CA LEU A 294 13.99 25.90 9.78
C LEU A 294 14.84 26.52 8.67
N VAL A 295 15.72 25.74 8.02
CA VAL A 295 16.59 26.24 6.95
C VAL A 295 15.86 26.85 5.75
N ILE A 296 14.62 26.40 5.44
CA ILE A 296 13.79 27.03 4.40
C ILE A 296 13.31 28.40 4.90
N GLN A 297 12.78 28.43 6.13
CA GLN A 297 12.32 29.66 6.76
C GLN A 297 13.43 30.73 6.86
N GLU A 298 14.64 30.33 7.26
CA GLU A 298 15.81 31.20 7.31
C GLU A 298 16.17 31.77 5.94
N ALA A 299 16.22 30.91 4.91
CA ALA A 299 16.48 31.33 3.54
C ALA A 299 15.42 32.31 3.04
N MET A 300 14.14 32.04 3.30
CA MET A 300 13.02 32.93 2.95
C MET A 300 13.13 34.27 3.69
N ALA A 301 13.45 34.27 4.98
CA ALA A 301 13.64 35.49 5.77
C ALA A 301 14.82 36.35 5.30
N ALA A 302 15.86 35.70 4.75
CA ALA A 302 17.01 36.34 4.11
C ALA A 302 16.73 36.79 2.67
N GLY A 303 15.57 36.43 2.09
CA GLY A 303 15.20 36.78 0.72
C GLY A 303 15.88 35.93 -0.36
N VAL A 304 16.31 34.73 -0.02
CA VAL A 304 16.91 33.76 -0.95
C VAL A 304 15.79 32.96 -1.62
N ALA A 305 15.86 32.77 -2.95
CA ALA A 305 14.88 31.93 -3.65
C ALA A 305 15.06 30.45 -3.26
N VAL A 306 13.98 29.76 -2.89
CA VAL A 306 14.05 28.39 -2.40
C VAL A 306 13.63 27.39 -3.47
N VAL A 307 14.38 26.29 -3.59
CA VAL A 307 13.95 25.05 -4.24
C VAL A 307 13.99 23.90 -3.25
N SER A 308 12.95 23.07 -3.21
CA SER A 308 12.89 21.93 -2.29
C SER A 308 12.25 20.73 -2.93
N TYR A 309 12.69 19.53 -2.53
CA TYR A 309 11.85 18.34 -2.67
C TYR A 309 10.52 18.56 -1.94
N ASP A 310 9.44 18.18 -2.61
CA ASP A 310 8.10 18.09 -2.04
C ASP A 310 8.04 16.90 -1.08
N CYS A 311 8.59 17.11 0.11
CA CYS A 311 8.38 16.19 1.19
C CYS A 311 6.90 16.29 1.59
N PRO A 312 6.22 15.14 1.78
CA PRO A 312 4.82 15.13 2.18
C PRO A 312 4.48 15.98 3.43
N SER A 313 5.45 16.19 4.32
CA SER A 313 5.44 17.11 5.48
C SER A 313 6.59 18.12 5.38
N GLY A 314 6.41 19.32 5.93
CA GLY A 314 7.46 20.36 5.98
C GLY A 314 7.43 21.31 4.78
N PRO A 315 8.30 21.16 3.76
CA PRO A 315 8.36 22.02 2.57
C PRO A 315 7.02 22.35 1.95
N ARG A 316 6.14 21.35 1.75
CA ARG A 316 4.78 21.54 1.20
C ARG A 316 3.92 22.52 2.00
N ALA A 317 4.11 22.59 3.31
CA ALA A 317 3.37 23.50 4.19
C ALA A 317 3.99 24.91 4.23
N ILE A 318 5.23 25.05 3.79
CA ILE A 318 6.01 26.29 3.82
C ILE A 318 5.98 27.01 2.48
N ILE A 319 6.11 26.25 1.38
CA ILE A 319 6.27 26.74 0.02
C ILE A 319 4.97 26.52 -0.76
N GLU A 320 4.47 27.59 -1.37
CA GLU A 320 3.52 27.53 -2.48
C GLU A 320 4.29 27.55 -3.80
N ASP A 321 4.21 26.45 -4.55
CA ASP A 321 4.99 26.23 -5.77
C ASP A 321 4.75 27.32 -6.81
N ASP A 322 5.85 27.84 -7.38
CA ASP A 322 5.92 28.95 -8.34
C ASP A 322 5.41 30.32 -7.82
N VAL A 323 5.09 30.42 -6.52
CA VAL A 323 4.63 31.65 -5.85
C VAL A 323 5.71 32.21 -4.94
N ASP A 324 6.15 31.45 -3.94
CA ASP A 324 7.17 31.86 -2.95
C ASP A 324 8.38 30.91 -2.88
N GLY A 325 8.41 29.89 -3.74
CA GLY A 325 9.52 28.98 -3.95
C GLY A 325 9.18 27.95 -5.03
N LEU A 326 10.08 27.02 -5.31
CA LEU A 326 9.84 25.90 -6.20
C LEU A 326 9.82 24.58 -5.42
N LEU A 327 8.76 23.81 -5.60
CA LEU A 327 8.69 22.42 -5.18
C LEU A 327 9.04 21.53 -6.38
N VAL A 328 9.71 20.40 -6.13
CA VAL A 328 9.95 19.36 -7.15
C VAL A 328 9.62 17.99 -6.58
N ALA A 329 9.23 17.03 -7.42
CA ALA A 329 8.90 15.69 -6.95
C ALA A 329 10.04 15.07 -6.12
N GLN A 330 9.68 14.47 -5.00
CA GLN A 330 10.64 13.87 -4.10
C GLN A 330 11.52 12.82 -4.82
N GLY A 331 12.84 12.99 -4.71
CA GLY A 331 13.83 12.09 -5.29
C GLY A 331 14.15 12.33 -6.78
N SER A 332 13.46 13.25 -7.46
CA SER A 332 13.73 13.56 -8.87
C SER A 332 14.92 14.51 -9.02
N GLU A 333 16.10 13.94 -9.29
CA GLU A 333 17.32 14.71 -9.56
C GLU A 333 17.18 15.56 -10.84
N GLN A 334 16.44 15.08 -11.84
CA GLN A 334 16.16 15.81 -13.09
C GLN A 334 15.30 17.05 -12.84
N ALA A 335 14.21 16.92 -12.07
CA ALA A 335 13.35 18.04 -11.74
C ALA A 335 14.09 19.08 -10.88
N LEU A 336 14.91 18.62 -9.93
CA LEU A 336 15.76 19.49 -9.13
C LEU A 336 16.77 20.24 -10.01
N ALA A 337 17.41 19.56 -10.96
CA ALA A 337 18.35 20.18 -11.90
C ALA A 337 17.65 21.24 -12.77
N ALA A 338 16.47 20.93 -13.29
CA ALA A 338 15.65 21.86 -14.06
C ALA A 338 15.26 23.10 -13.25
N ALA A 339 14.83 22.92 -12.00
CA ALA A 339 14.48 24.02 -11.10
C ALA A 339 15.70 24.88 -10.72
N LEU A 340 16.86 24.27 -10.42
CA LEU A 340 18.11 24.98 -10.17
C LEU A 340 18.53 25.81 -11.39
N LEU A 341 18.48 25.22 -12.58
CA LEU A 341 18.79 25.91 -13.82
C LEU A 341 17.84 27.08 -14.07
N ARG A 342 16.52 26.86 -13.92
CA ARG A 342 15.49 27.90 -14.09
C ARG A 342 15.77 29.10 -13.20
N LEU A 343 16.02 28.88 -11.91
CA LEU A 343 16.37 29.96 -10.97
C LEU A 343 17.72 30.60 -11.27
N ALA A 344 18.69 29.84 -11.79
CA ALA A 344 20.01 30.37 -12.13
C ALA A 344 19.97 31.28 -13.36
N THR A 345 19.14 30.95 -14.36
CA THR A 345 19.08 31.67 -15.65
C THR A 345 17.98 32.72 -15.73
N ASP A 346 16.92 32.64 -14.91
CA ASP A 346 15.84 33.62 -14.86
C ASP A 346 15.92 34.46 -13.57
N ALA A 347 16.64 35.59 -13.67
CA ALA A 347 16.80 36.52 -12.56
C ALA A 347 15.46 37.13 -12.11
N SER A 348 14.53 37.41 -13.04
CA SER A 348 13.25 38.01 -12.72
C SER A 348 12.34 37.06 -11.93
N LEU A 349 12.35 35.77 -12.27
CA LEU A 349 11.71 34.73 -11.45
C LEU A 349 12.36 34.64 -10.07
N ARG A 350 13.70 34.55 -10.02
CA ARG A 350 14.45 34.43 -8.77
C ARG A 350 14.16 35.59 -7.81
N ASP A 351 14.11 36.81 -8.32
CA ASP A 351 13.79 38.01 -7.54
C ASP A 351 12.34 38.01 -7.05
N ARG A 352 11.39 37.68 -7.93
CA ARG A 352 9.98 37.61 -7.58
C ARG A 352 9.71 36.58 -6.50
N LEU A 353 10.28 35.37 -6.61
CA LEU A 353 10.16 34.33 -5.58
C LEU A 353 10.86 34.76 -4.28
N GLY A 354 12.04 35.40 -4.35
CA GLY A 354 12.75 35.91 -3.17
C GLY A 354 11.96 37.00 -2.41
N GLU A 355 11.27 37.90 -3.12
CA GLU A 355 10.40 38.91 -2.49
C GLU A 355 9.13 38.29 -1.89
N ALA A 356 8.51 37.34 -2.59
CA ALA A 356 7.38 36.59 -2.06
C ALA A 356 7.77 35.76 -0.81
N ALA A 357 8.96 35.16 -0.83
CA ALA A 357 9.53 34.43 0.29
C ALA A 357 9.70 35.31 1.54
N ILE A 358 10.16 36.56 1.36
CA ILE A 358 10.23 37.54 2.46
C ILE A 358 8.84 37.81 3.05
N ALA A 359 7.84 38.05 2.19
CA ALA A 359 6.48 38.33 2.63
C ALA A 359 5.89 37.14 3.40
N LYS A 360 6.14 35.92 2.92
CA LYS A 360 5.75 34.68 3.59
C LYS A 360 6.44 34.52 4.94
N ALA A 361 7.74 34.79 5.00
CA ALA A 361 8.54 34.63 6.22
C ALA A 361 8.06 35.50 7.39
N ALA A 362 7.43 36.65 7.10
CA ALA A 362 6.84 37.51 8.12
C ALA A 362 5.71 36.84 8.92
N SER A 363 5.09 35.77 8.39
CA SER A 363 4.06 35.00 9.11
C SER A 363 4.61 34.12 10.24
N TRP A 364 5.92 33.91 10.28
CA TRP A 364 6.64 33.16 11.32
C TRP A 364 7.47 34.07 12.23
N ASP A 365 7.16 35.36 12.22
CA ASP A 365 7.79 36.34 13.10
C ASP A 365 7.68 35.92 14.57
N ILE A 366 8.80 36.07 15.29
CA ILE A 366 8.93 35.57 16.66
C ILE A 366 7.91 36.18 17.61
N ASP A 367 7.55 37.45 17.45
CA ASP A 367 6.62 38.12 18.36
C ASP A 367 5.20 37.63 18.10
N SER A 368 4.80 37.48 16.84
CA SER A 368 3.49 36.92 16.47
C SER A 368 3.31 35.47 16.95
N ILE A 369 4.31 34.61 16.76
CA ILE A 369 4.26 33.22 17.23
C ILE A 369 4.28 33.16 18.76
N THR A 370 5.04 34.03 19.42
CA THR A 370 5.07 34.15 20.88
C THR A 370 3.69 34.50 21.46
N ASP A 371 2.99 35.47 20.89
CA ASP A 371 1.66 35.84 21.37
C ASP A 371 0.65 34.69 21.22
N ARG A 372 0.73 33.94 20.12
CA ARG A 372 -0.11 32.74 19.93
C ARG A 372 0.16 31.66 20.97
N TRP A 373 1.43 31.40 21.29
CA TRP A 373 1.82 30.46 22.35
C TRP A 373 1.33 30.89 23.73
N ARG A 374 1.42 32.18 24.05
CA ARG A 374 0.90 32.73 25.31
C ARG A 374 -0.60 32.45 25.46
N THR A 375 -1.39 32.70 24.41
CA THR A 375 -2.82 32.36 24.39
C THR A 375 -3.10 30.86 24.52
N ILE A 376 -2.25 29.99 23.97
CA ILE A 376 -2.38 28.53 24.14
C ILE A 376 -2.11 28.13 25.59
N PHE A 377 -1.03 28.63 26.19
CA PHE A 377 -0.68 28.30 27.57
C PHE A 377 -1.74 28.78 28.56
N GLU A 378 -2.25 30.00 28.39
CA GLU A 378 -3.37 30.52 29.20
C GLU A 378 -4.61 29.62 29.11
N ARG A 379 -4.96 29.15 27.90
CA ARG A 379 -6.10 28.24 27.68
C ARG A 379 -5.86 26.84 28.26
N ALA A 380 -4.64 26.31 28.13
CA ALA A 380 -4.26 25.01 28.68
C ALA A 380 -4.41 25.01 30.21
N VAL A 381 -3.88 26.04 30.89
CA VAL A 381 -4.00 26.19 32.35
C VAL A 381 -5.46 26.36 32.77
N ALA A 382 -6.24 27.18 32.05
CA ALA A 382 -7.65 27.41 32.37
C ALA A 382 -8.50 26.14 32.24
N ARG A 383 -8.30 25.36 31.16
CA ARG A 383 -8.99 24.08 30.96
C ARG A 383 -8.63 23.06 32.02
N HIS A 384 -7.34 22.91 32.29
CA HIS A 384 -6.84 21.98 33.28
C HIS A 384 -7.41 22.27 34.68
N GLY A 385 -7.43 23.55 35.07
CA GLY A 385 -8.01 23.99 36.35
C GLY A 385 -9.54 23.83 36.45
N ALA A 386 -10.26 23.75 35.33
CA ALA A 386 -11.70 23.53 35.29
C ALA A 386 -12.11 22.04 35.32
N SER A 387 -11.16 21.12 35.07
CA SER A 387 -11.42 19.68 35.09
C SER A 387 -11.49 19.16 36.53
N THR A 388 -12.66 18.67 36.96
CA THR A 388 -12.85 18.03 38.28
C THR A 388 -12.29 16.61 38.35
N SER A 389 -12.02 15.99 37.21
CA SER A 389 -11.18 14.81 37.11
C SER A 389 -9.74 15.27 36.91
N GLY A 390 -8.90 15.21 37.95
CA GLY A 390 -7.44 15.28 37.75
C GLY A 390 -7.00 14.24 36.70
N ARG A 391 -5.82 14.43 36.08
CA ARG A 391 -5.27 13.54 35.03
C ARG A 391 -5.59 12.08 35.37
N SER A 392 -6.64 11.54 34.73
CA SER A 392 -7.24 10.28 35.13
C SER A 392 -6.19 9.18 35.01
N THR A 393 -5.81 8.58 36.13
CA THR A 393 -4.96 7.38 36.18
C THR A 393 -5.70 6.14 35.67
N ALA A 394 -6.82 6.30 34.95
CA ALA A 394 -7.51 5.22 34.29
C ALA A 394 -6.51 4.45 33.42
N HIS A 395 -6.08 3.31 33.98
CA HIS A 395 -5.52 2.19 33.28
C HIS A 395 -6.53 1.79 32.20
N LEU A 396 -6.47 2.45 31.05
CA LEU A 396 -6.79 1.78 29.81
C LEU A 396 -5.83 0.61 29.76
N ARG A 397 -6.37 -0.59 30.06
CA ARG A 397 -5.73 -1.84 29.67
C ARG A 397 -5.17 -1.60 28.28
N ALA A 398 -3.89 -1.92 28.09
CA ALA A 398 -3.27 -2.04 26.78
C ALA A 398 -4.00 -3.12 25.97
N GLY A 399 -5.24 -2.83 25.56
CA GLY A 399 -5.70 -3.31 24.28
C GLY A 399 -4.79 -2.63 23.31
N ARG A 400 -4.05 -3.41 22.52
CA ARG A 400 -3.57 -2.95 21.21
C ARG A 400 -4.68 -2.04 20.66
N PRO A 401 -4.39 -0.84 20.17
CA PRO A 401 -5.31 -0.22 19.24
C PRO A 401 -5.63 -1.34 18.25
N ALA A 402 -6.90 -1.77 18.20
CA ALA A 402 -7.34 -2.61 17.10
C ALA A 402 -6.86 -1.81 15.91
N ALA A 403 -5.85 -2.33 15.19
CA ALA A 403 -5.07 -1.56 14.21
C ALA A 403 -6.06 -0.63 13.54
N ALA A 404 -5.90 0.67 13.76
CA ALA A 404 -6.80 1.69 13.24
C ALA A 404 -6.69 1.55 11.74
N ARG A 405 -7.43 0.59 11.21
CA ARG A 405 -7.71 0.48 9.80
C ARG A 405 -8.55 1.73 9.65
N SER A 406 -7.98 2.80 9.11
CA SER A 406 -8.77 3.71 8.30
C SER A 406 -9.33 2.84 7.17
N ARG A 407 -10.41 2.13 7.51
CA ARG A 407 -11.26 1.39 6.61
C ARG A 407 -12.02 2.50 5.92
N HIS A 408 -11.41 3.06 4.88
CA HIS A 408 -12.04 4.10 4.07
C HIS A 408 -13.27 3.46 3.41
N GLU A 409 -14.37 3.53 4.16
CA GLU A 409 -15.68 2.99 3.84
C GLU A 409 -16.30 3.83 2.73
N ALA A 410 -16.98 3.17 1.80
CA ALA A 410 -17.74 3.87 0.80
C ALA A 410 -18.82 4.76 1.46
N PRO A 411 -19.07 5.98 0.94
CA PRO A 411 -20.24 6.75 1.32
C PRO A 411 -21.52 5.93 1.12
N ALA A 412 -22.56 6.19 1.90
CA ALA A 412 -23.83 5.49 1.75
C ALA A 412 -24.35 5.60 0.30
N GLY A 413 -24.62 4.46 -0.35
CA GLY A 413 -25.08 4.39 -1.75
C GLY A 413 -23.98 4.29 -2.81
N ALA A 414 -22.70 4.16 -2.43
CA ALA A 414 -21.55 4.06 -3.34
C ALA A 414 -21.10 2.61 -3.66
N GLU A 415 -22.01 1.63 -3.62
CA GLU A 415 -21.69 0.20 -3.80
C GLU A 415 -21.21 -0.18 -5.21
N GLY A 416 -21.63 0.56 -6.24
CA GLY A 416 -21.42 0.17 -7.63
C GLY A 416 -22.25 -1.06 -8.03
N THR A 417 -23.52 -1.11 -7.61
CA THR A 417 -24.44 -2.21 -7.91
C THR A 417 -24.53 -2.48 -9.41
N GLY A 418 -24.35 -3.74 -9.82
CA GLY A 418 -24.40 -4.16 -11.22
C GLY A 418 -23.15 -3.83 -12.04
N VAL A 419 -22.09 -3.28 -11.42
CA VAL A 419 -20.83 -2.97 -12.08
C VAL A 419 -19.85 -4.13 -11.92
N THR A 420 -19.19 -4.52 -13.00
CA THR A 420 -18.11 -5.51 -12.98
C THR A 420 -16.75 -4.85 -12.70
N PRO A 421 -15.76 -5.61 -12.16
CA PRO A 421 -14.36 -5.18 -12.06
C PRO A 421 -13.80 -4.54 -13.34
N ALA A 422 -14.12 -5.11 -14.51
CA ALA A 422 -13.67 -4.59 -15.80
C ALA A 422 -14.33 -3.24 -16.15
N GLN A 423 -15.64 -3.11 -15.93
CA GLN A 423 -16.34 -1.83 -16.13
C GLN A 423 -15.86 -0.75 -15.17
N ALA A 424 -15.48 -1.09 -13.93
CA ALA A 424 -14.92 -0.13 -13.00
C ALA A 424 -13.56 0.43 -13.46
N ARG A 425 -12.67 -0.42 -14.00
CA ARG A 425 -11.39 0.02 -14.59
C ARG A 425 -11.59 0.88 -15.83
N GLU A 426 -12.51 0.49 -16.71
CA GLU A 426 -12.90 1.30 -17.87
C GLU A 426 -13.45 2.66 -17.45
N ALA A 427 -14.33 2.71 -16.44
CA ALA A 427 -14.89 3.97 -15.95
C ALA A 427 -13.79 4.89 -15.38
N ALA A 428 -12.84 4.34 -14.61
CA ALA A 428 -11.70 5.09 -14.12
C ALA A 428 -10.84 5.64 -15.27
N LEU A 429 -10.50 4.81 -16.26
CA LEU A 429 -9.74 5.24 -17.43
C LEU A 429 -10.49 6.27 -18.28
N ALA A 430 -11.80 6.12 -18.47
CA ALA A 430 -12.64 7.05 -19.23
C ALA A 430 -12.72 8.43 -18.56
N VAL A 431 -12.87 8.47 -17.24
CA VAL A 431 -12.87 9.74 -16.48
C VAL A 431 -11.51 10.40 -16.58
N ALA A 432 -10.43 9.67 -16.28
CA ALA A 432 -9.09 10.23 -16.27
C ALA A 432 -8.63 10.69 -17.66
N SER A 433 -8.92 9.93 -18.72
CA SER A 433 -8.57 10.30 -20.11
C SER A 433 -9.29 11.59 -20.54
N ARG A 434 -10.59 11.71 -20.23
CA ARG A 434 -11.38 12.91 -20.54
C ARG A 434 -10.83 14.15 -19.84
N VAL A 435 -10.41 14.01 -18.58
CA VAL A 435 -9.78 15.11 -17.84
C VAL A 435 -8.40 15.41 -18.43
N ALA A 436 -7.62 14.40 -18.80
CA ALA A 436 -6.31 14.56 -19.43
C ALA A 436 -6.43 15.35 -20.75
N ASP A 437 -7.35 14.97 -21.64
CA ASP A 437 -7.64 15.65 -22.91
C ASP A 437 -8.01 17.13 -22.74
N GLN A 438 -8.56 17.52 -21.59
CA GLN A 438 -8.93 18.90 -21.30
C GLN A 438 -7.77 19.76 -20.81
N VAL A 439 -6.68 19.14 -20.31
CA VAL A 439 -5.62 19.85 -19.58
C VAL A 439 -4.25 19.79 -20.25
N CYS A 440 -3.96 18.77 -21.08
CA CYS A 440 -2.75 18.72 -21.88
C CYS A 440 -2.88 17.79 -23.10
N ASP A 441 -2.02 18.00 -24.09
CA ASP A 441 -1.93 17.14 -25.28
C ASP A 441 -0.89 16.00 -25.13
N ASP A 442 0.06 16.14 -24.19
CA ASP A 442 1.22 15.26 -24.04
C ASP A 442 0.99 14.11 -23.02
N TRP A 443 -0.24 13.60 -22.92
CA TRP A 443 -0.56 12.46 -22.05
C TRP A 443 -0.54 11.13 -22.83
N PHE A 444 -0.27 10.04 -22.12
CA PHE A 444 -0.27 8.70 -22.70
C PHE A 444 -0.61 7.62 -21.67
N VAL A 445 -0.93 6.42 -22.13
CA VAL A 445 -1.20 5.26 -21.30
C VAL A 445 -0.08 4.24 -21.47
N VAL A 446 0.46 3.77 -20.35
CA VAL A 446 1.23 2.53 -20.28
C VAL A 446 0.21 1.39 -20.13
N PRO A 447 0.04 0.52 -21.15
CA PRO A 447 -0.93 -0.55 -21.07
C PRO A 447 -0.54 -1.54 -19.96
N PRO A 448 -1.52 -2.23 -19.36
CA PRO A 448 -1.25 -3.10 -18.23
C PRO A 448 -0.31 -4.24 -18.63
N HIS A 449 -0.53 -4.92 -19.76
CA HIS A 449 0.12 -6.19 -20.09
C HIS A 449 0.17 -7.08 -18.81
N ALA A 450 1.36 -7.40 -18.27
CA ALA A 450 1.54 -8.11 -16.99
C ALA A 450 1.51 -7.25 -15.69
N GLY A 451 1.27 -5.93 -15.74
CA GLY A 451 1.19 -4.97 -14.62
C GLY A 451 -0.11 -4.16 -14.59
N GLU A 452 -0.16 -3.04 -13.87
CA GLU A 452 -1.35 -2.16 -13.79
C GLU A 452 -1.44 -1.18 -14.97
N THR A 453 -2.65 -0.70 -15.29
CA THR A 453 -2.83 0.39 -16.27
C THR A 453 -2.37 1.69 -15.65
N VAL A 454 -1.49 2.42 -16.34
CA VAL A 454 -0.97 3.72 -15.87
C VAL A 454 -1.28 4.80 -16.90
N LEU A 455 -1.98 5.84 -16.50
CA LEU A 455 -2.14 7.06 -17.29
C LEU A 455 -1.08 8.07 -16.85
N VAL A 456 -0.28 8.54 -17.80
CA VAL A 456 0.86 9.43 -17.57
C VAL A 456 0.56 10.81 -18.13
N LEU A 457 0.81 11.85 -17.33
CA LEU A 457 0.80 13.25 -17.78
C LEU A 457 2.11 13.95 -17.39
N PRO A 458 2.46 15.09 -18.02
CA PRO A 458 3.51 15.97 -17.52
C PRO A 458 3.15 16.56 -16.16
N MET A 459 4.13 16.75 -15.28
CA MET A 459 3.92 17.36 -13.96
C MET A 459 3.34 18.77 -14.03
N SER A 460 3.62 19.52 -15.10
CA SER A 460 3.02 20.83 -15.36
C SER A 460 1.49 20.79 -15.50
N ALA A 461 0.91 19.67 -15.95
CA ALA A 461 -0.54 19.49 -16.09
C ALA A 461 -1.23 19.07 -14.79
N ARG A 462 -0.47 18.72 -13.73
CA ARG A 462 -1.00 18.12 -12.50
C ARG A 462 -2.09 18.96 -11.83
N ARG A 463 -1.85 20.26 -11.63
CA ARG A 463 -2.80 21.14 -10.94
C ARG A 463 -4.12 21.22 -11.72
N ALA A 464 -4.04 21.44 -13.03
CA ALA A 464 -5.20 21.47 -13.90
C ALA A 464 -5.95 20.15 -13.93
N PHE A 465 -5.23 19.00 -13.94
CA PHE A 465 -5.84 17.67 -13.86
C PHE A 465 -6.61 17.47 -12.54
N LEU A 466 -6.02 17.83 -11.40
CA LEU A 466 -6.68 17.72 -10.09
C LEU A 466 -7.93 18.61 -10.03
N ASP A 467 -7.85 19.82 -10.58
CA ASP A 467 -8.99 20.74 -10.66
C ASP A 467 -10.09 20.20 -11.57
N GLY A 468 -9.73 19.63 -12.72
CA GLY A 468 -10.66 18.95 -13.62
C GLY A 468 -11.31 17.72 -12.98
N LEU A 469 -10.56 16.95 -12.19
CA LEU A 469 -11.09 15.81 -11.45
C LEU A 469 -12.08 16.25 -10.36
N ALA A 470 -11.81 17.34 -9.64
CA ALA A 470 -12.74 17.90 -8.66
C ALA A 470 -14.02 18.49 -9.30
N ALA A 471 -13.94 18.92 -10.56
CA ALA A 471 -15.07 19.45 -11.31
C ALA A 471 -15.87 18.36 -12.07
N THR A 472 -15.35 17.13 -12.13
CA THR A 472 -15.98 16.01 -12.83
C THR A 472 -16.83 15.20 -11.87
N ASP A 473 -18.04 14.82 -12.31
CA ASP A 473 -18.87 13.89 -11.56
C ASP A 473 -18.30 12.47 -11.70
N LEU A 474 -17.75 11.94 -10.62
CA LEU A 474 -17.24 10.58 -10.58
C LEU A 474 -18.38 9.61 -10.28
N PRO A 475 -18.39 8.41 -10.90
CA PRO A 475 -19.20 7.31 -10.40
C PRO A 475 -19.03 7.17 -8.88
N PRO A 476 -20.11 7.06 -8.09
CA PRO A 476 -20.04 7.18 -6.63
C PRO A 476 -19.18 6.10 -5.98
N TYR A 477 -19.06 4.94 -6.63
CA TYR A 477 -18.20 3.84 -6.20
C TYR A 477 -16.72 4.09 -6.41
N LEU A 478 -16.33 5.09 -7.23
CA LEU A 478 -14.93 5.51 -7.40
C LEU A 478 -14.53 6.52 -6.31
N SER A 479 -13.28 6.41 -5.93
CA SER A 479 -12.59 7.21 -4.94
C SER A 479 -11.24 7.65 -5.49
N VAL A 480 -10.70 8.72 -4.92
CA VAL A 480 -9.34 9.14 -5.16
C VAL A 480 -8.48 8.65 -4.00
N LEU A 481 -7.42 7.93 -4.31
CA LEU A 481 -6.39 7.51 -3.39
C LEU A 481 -5.10 8.29 -3.66
N ASP A 482 -4.65 9.03 -2.65
CA ASP A 482 -3.27 9.50 -2.51
C ASP A 482 -2.50 8.40 -1.77
N PRO A 483 -1.64 7.63 -2.45
CA PRO A 483 -1.04 6.42 -1.89
C PRO A 483 -0.04 6.74 -0.78
N GLU A 484 0.23 5.75 0.08
CA GLU A 484 1.25 5.88 1.12
C GLU A 484 2.62 6.15 0.47
N ARG A 485 3.25 7.28 0.82
CA ARG A 485 4.58 7.64 0.30
C ARG A 485 5.34 8.52 1.28
N GLY A 486 6.63 8.24 1.44
CA GLY A 486 7.49 9.01 2.35
C GLY A 486 6.88 9.08 3.75
N GLY A 487 6.40 7.92 4.25
CA GLY A 487 5.73 7.71 5.53
C GLY A 487 4.37 8.38 5.73
N TRP A 488 3.84 9.15 4.77
CA TRP A 488 2.47 9.65 4.91
C TRP A 488 1.49 8.50 4.70
N PRO A 489 0.52 8.29 5.62
CA PRO A 489 -0.49 7.27 5.42
C PRO A 489 -1.29 7.58 4.15
N ALA A 490 -1.74 6.52 3.49
CA ALA A 490 -2.65 6.63 2.37
C ALA A 490 -3.88 7.46 2.77
N ARG A 491 -4.27 8.41 1.91
CA ARG A 491 -5.49 9.20 2.08
C ARG A 491 -6.45 8.85 0.97
N ARG A 492 -7.68 8.52 1.32
CA ARG A 492 -8.74 8.22 0.36
C ARG A 492 -9.95 9.09 0.62
N GLY A 493 -10.52 9.63 -0.45
CA GLY A 493 -11.70 10.48 -0.37
C GLY A 493 -12.37 10.64 -1.72
N THR A 494 -13.47 11.40 -1.75
CA THR A 494 -14.00 11.92 -3.01
C THR A 494 -13.02 12.95 -3.59
N PRO A 495 -13.11 13.27 -4.90
CA PRO A 495 -12.30 14.36 -5.48
C PRO A 495 -12.48 15.68 -4.74
N SER A 496 -13.71 16.04 -4.36
CA SER A 496 -13.99 17.30 -3.64
C SER A 496 -13.30 17.36 -2.28
N ASP A 497 -13.18 16.22 -1.59
CA ASP A 497 -12.56 16.17 -0.27
C ASP A 497 -11.03 16.16 -0.38
N LEU A 498 -10.48 15.41 -1.33
CA LEU A 498 -9.03 15.16 -1.37
C LEU A 498 -8.27 16.21 -2.20
N VAL A 499 -8.81 16.69 -3.31
CA VAL A 499 -8.12 17.63 -4.21
C VAL A 499 -7.64 18.91 -3.50
N PRO A 500 -8.41 19.57 -2.62
CA PRO A 500 -7.92 20.73 -1.87
C PRO A 500 -6.61 20.47 -1.13
N HIS A 501 -6.44 19.27 -0.56
CA HIS A 501 -5.24 18.84 0.15
C HIS A 501 -4.07 18.45 -0.77
N LEU A 502 -4.36 18.13 -2.03
CA LEU A 502 -3.37 17.71 -3.03
C LEU A 502 -2.81 18.88 -3.85
N ARG A 503 -3.56 19.98 -3.95
CA ARG A 503 -3.17 21.19 -4.71
C ARG A 503 -1.85 21.79 -4.24
N GLY A 504 -1.61 21.81 -2.92
CA GLY A 504 -0.43 22.44 -2.33
C GLY A 504 0.88 21.65 -2.52
N GLY A 505 0.82 20.42 -3.05
CA GLY A 505 1.99 19.57 -3.25
C GLY A 505 2.29 19.24 -4.70
N ARG A 506 3.27 18.38 -4.91
CA ARG A 506 3.69 17.74 -6.18
C ARG A 506 3.76 16.22 -6.04
N THR A 507 2.71 15.61 -5.47
CA THR A 507 2.59 14.14 -5.46
C THR A 507 2.62 13.63 -6.92
N SER A 508 3.58 12.78 -7.25
CA SER A 508 3.76 12.27 -8.61
C SER A 508 2.89 11.08 -8.97
N VAL A 509 2.08 10.56 -8.03
CA VAL A 509 1.21 9.41 -8.23
C VAL A 509 -0.12 9.65 -7.53
N LEU A 510 -1.21 9.28 -8.19
CA LEU A 510 -2.56 9.19 -7.64
C LEU A 510 -3.15 7.87 -8.13
N VAL A 511 -4.12 7.31 -7.41
CA VAL A 511 -4.88 6.15 -7.89
C VAL A 511 -6.36 6.54 -7.90
N LEU A 512 -7.01 6.37 -9.06
CA LEU A 512 -8.45 6.47 -9.20
C LEU A 512 -9.01 5.06 -9.13
N GLU A 513 -9.67 4.71 -8.03
CA GLU A 513 -10.09 3.34 -7.78
C GLU A 513 -11.40 3.24 -7.02
N PRO A 514 -12.11 2.10 -7.12
CA PRO A 514 -13.28 1.86 -6.30
C PRO A 514 -12.98 1.88 -4.80
N TRP A 515 -14.00 2.20 -3.99
CA TRP A 515 -13.89 2.07 -2.54
C TRP A 515 -13.57 0.62 -2.15
N PRO A 516 -12.64 0.41 -1.18
CA PRO A 516 -12.20 -0.93 -0.81
C PRO A 516 -13.22 -1.64 0.07
N LEU A 517 -14.10 -0.88 0.73
CA LEU A 517 -15.10 -1.37 1.67
C LEU A 517 -16.46 -0.75 1.39
N VAL A 518 -17.51 -1.57 1.50
CA VAL A 518 -18.90 -1.14 1.51
C VAL A 518 -19.68 -1.88 2.60
N ASP A 519 -20.48 -1.15 3.38
CA ASP A 519 -21.15 -1.60 4.60
C ASP A 519 -20.26 -2.45 5.53
N GLY A 520 -19.00 -2.02 5.71
CA GLY A 520 -18.01 -2.65 6.58
C GLY A 520 -17.35 -3.90 6.00
N ARG A 521 -17.61 -4.23 4.73
CA ARG A 521 -17.13 -5.46 4.05
C ARG A 521 -16.32 -5.14 2.79
N PRO A 522 -15.33 -5.96 2.41
CA PRO A 522 -14.60 -5.81 1.16
C PRO A 522 -15.51 -5.70 -0.09
N SER A 523 -15.29 -4.64 -0.86
CA SER A 523 -16.02 -4.36 -2.09
C SER A 523 -15.73 -5.39 -3.18
N LEU A 524 -16.71 -5.68 -4.05
CA LEU A 524 -16.52 -6.45 -5.28
C LEU A 524 -15.54 -5.80 -6.24
N LEU A 525 -15.47 -4.47 -6.20
CA LEU A 525 -14.67 -3.66 -7.11
C LEU A 525 -13.29 -3.31 -6.52
N ALA A 526 -12.99 -3.76 -5.30
CA ALA A 526 -11.72 -3.46 -4.64
C ALA A 526 -10.52 -3.88 -5.51
N GLY A 527 -9.49 -3.04 -5.55
CA GLY A 527 -8.27 -3.29 -6.34
C GLY A 527 -8.43 -3.08 -7.86
N CYS A 528 -9.58 -2.59 -8.33
CA CYS A 528 -9.83 -2.32 -9.74
C CYS A 528 -9.55 -0.85 -10.09
N GLY A 529 -8.32 -0.39 -9.83
CA GLY A 529 -7.91 1.00 -9.99
C GLY A 529 -7.21 1.32 -11.30
N LEU A 530 -7.13 2.61 -11.58
CA LEU A 530 -6.23 3.23 -12.55
C LEU A 530 -5.18 4.03 -11.79
N ARG A 531 -3.90 3.79 -12.09
CA ARG A 531 -2.82 4.65 -11.60
C ARG A 531 -2.66 5.85 -12.53
N VAL A 532 -2.59 7.04 -11.94
CA VAL A 532 -2.25 8.28 -12.63
C VAL A 532 -0.87 8.71 -12.17
N GLU A 533 0.06 8.88 -13.10
CA GLU A 533 1.40 9.37 -12.83
C GLU A 533 1.66 10.72 -13.48
N TRP A 534 2.42 11.55 -12.77
CA TRP A 534 2.97 12.78 -13.31
C TRP A 534 4.48 12.67 -13.45
N TRP A 535 4.95 12.78 -14.69
CA TRP A 535 6.36 12.69 -15.04
C TRP A 535 6.98 14.09 -15.11
N GLU A 536 8.19 14.23 -14.60
CA GLU A 536 8.87 15.53 -14.55
C GLU A 536 9.56 15.83 -15.87
N GLU A 537 9.47 17.07 -16.34
CA GLU A 537 10.20 17.52 -17.52
C GLU A 537 11.67 17.80 -17.14
N GLY A 538 12.59 17.10 -17.80
CA GLY A 538 14.02 17.26 -17.62
C GLY A 538 14.55 18.51 -18.30
N VAL A 539 15.84 18.79 -18.08
CA VAL A 539 16.53 19.96 -18.65
C VAL A 539 16.60 19.96 -20.18
N ASP A 540 16.41 18.79 -20.77
CA ASP A 540 16.42 18.55 -22.21
C ASP A 540 14.99 18.55 -22.82
N GLY A 541 13.96 18.69 -21.98
CA GLY A 541 12.55 18.65 -22.37
C GLY A 541 11.93 17.25 -22.38
N ASP A 542 12.70 16.22 -22.05
CA ASP A 542 12.24 14.83 -21.95
C ASP A 542 11.38 14.64 -20.69
N LEU A 543 10.38 13.75 -20.76
CA LEU A 543 9.58 13.38 -19.60
C LEU A 543 10.24 12.24 -18.85
N HIS A 544 10.52 12.41 -17.56
CA HIS A 544 11.17 11.42 -16.71
C HIS A 544 10.19 10.79 -15.72
N SER A 545 10.21 9.47 -15.66
CA SER A 545 9.38 8.71 -14.72
C SER A 545 9.79 8.99 -13.27
N PRO A 546 8.82 9.08 -12.32
CA PRO A 546 9.11 9.23 -10.90
C PRO A 546 9.72 7.98 -10.25
N GLY A 547 9.88 6.88 -10.98
CA GLY A 547 10.44 5.63 -10.48
C GLY A 547 10.92 4.69 -11.58
N GLN A 548 11.05 3.41 -11.26
CA GLN A 548 11.32 2.39 -12.27
C GLN A 548 10.06 2.14 -13.09
N ALA A 549 9.99 2.74 -14.29
CA ALA A 549 8.95 2.46 -15.26
C ALA A 549 9.32 1.25 -16.13
N ARG A 550 8.32 0.42 -16.44
CA ARG A 550 8.48 -0.88 -17.12
C ARG A 550 9.10 -0.77 -18.51
N TYR A 551 8.68 0.24 -19.28
CA TYR A 551 9.07 0.38 -20.68
C TYR A 551 10.19 1.39 -20.90
N ALA A 552 10.18 2.50 -20.15
CA ALA A 552 11.19 3.54 -20.28
C ALA A 552 11.28 4.38 -19.01
N THR A 553 12.50 4.74 -18.58
CA THR A 553 12.72 5.69 -17.49
C THR A 553 12.53 7.15 -17.92
N HIS A 554 12.54 7.40 -19.23
CA HIS A 554 12.22 8.70 -19.82
C HIS A 554 11.62 8.52 -21.22
N VAL A 555 10.82 9.50 -21.63
CA VAL A 555 10.25 9.61 -22.98
C VAL A 555 10.83 10.87 -23.62
N PRO A 556 11.54 10.73 -24.76
CA PRO A 556 12.09 11.87 -25.47
C PRO A 556 11.02 12.86 -25.93
N ARG A 557 11.33 14.15 -25.87
CA ARG A 557 10.42 15.17 -26.40
C ARG A 557 10.12 14.93 -27.89
N GLY A 558 8.84 14.92 -28.24
CA GLY A 558 8.40 14.69 -29.63
C GLY A 558 8.57 13.25 -30.11
N ALA A 559 8.74 12.29 -29.20
CA ALA A 559 8.68 10.86 -29.53
C ALA A 559 7.38 10.53 -30.28
N ALA A 560 7.48 9.72 -31.33
CA ALA A 560 6.33 9.33 -32.13
C ALA A 560 5.33 8.54 -31.28
N SER A 561 4.09 9.05 -31.19
CA SER A 561 3.00 8.37 -30.50
C SER A 561 2.39 7.26 -31.37
N ALA A 562 1.73 6.32 -30.71
CA ALA A 562 0.87 5.30 -31.28
C ALA A 562 -0.48 5.32 -30.53
N THR A 563 -1.43 4.54 -31.03
CA THR A 563 -2.73 4.37 -30.40
C THR A 563 -2.98 2.90 -30.13
N THR A 564 -3.56 2.56 -28.98
CA THR A 564 -3.96 1.20 -28.64
C THR A 564 -5.29 1.19 -27.89
N VAL A 565 -5.88 0.01 -27.71
CA VAL A 565 -7.12 -0.16 -26.95
C VAL A 565 -6.81 -0.72 -25.57
N VAL A 566 -7.12 0.03 -24.52
CA VAL A 566 -6.99 -0.38 -23.11
C VAL A 566 -8.36 -0.25 -22.44
N GLU A 567 -8.82 -1.29 -21.75
CA GLU A 567 -10.14 -1.33 -21.10
C GLU A 567 -11.29 -0.87 -22.04
N ARG A 568 -11.22 -1.29 -23.32
CA ARG A 568 -12.17 -0.92 -24.41
C ARG A 568 -12.13 0.55 -24.86
N LEU A 569 -11.16 1.34 -24.38
CA LEU A 569 -10.96 2.73 -24.78
C LEU A 569 -9.74 2.86 -25.69
N GLU A 570 -9.89 3.64 -26.75
CA GLU A 570 -8.77 4.04 -27.61
C GLU A 570 -7.95 5.12 -26.90
N VAL A 571 -6.65 4.86 -26.67
CA VAL A 571 -5.78 5.72 -25.86
C VAL A 571 -4.42 5.94 -26.54
N PRO A 572 -3.80 7.14 -26.38
CA PRO A 572 -2.45 7.41 -26.85
C PRO A 572 -1.41 6.61 -26.06
N THR A 573 -0.35 6.15 -26.72
CA THR A 573 0.77 5.39 -26.15
C THR A 573 2.01 5.52 -27.05
N PHE A 574 3.02 4.66 -26.88
CA PHE A 574 4.20 4.58 -27.73
C PHE A 574 4.29 3.25 -28.47
N PRO A 575 4.89 3.19 -29.68
CA PRO A 575 4.98 1.96 -30.47
C PRO A 575 5.47 0.73 -29.68
N VAL A 576 6.54 0.87 -28.89
CA VAL A 576 7.08 -0.24 -28.08
C VAL A 576 6.12 -0.74 -26.99
N MET A 577 5.20 0.11 -26.53
CA MET A 577 4.20 -0.22 -25.52
C MET A 577 2.94 -0.87 -26.14
N VAL A 578 2.79 -0.86 -27.46
CA VAL A 578 1.72 -1.60 -28.15
C VAL A 578 2.13 -3.06 -28.37
N GLU A 579 3.42 -3.29 -28.54
CA GLU A 579 3.95 -4.60 -28.87
C GLU A 579 3.78 -5.60 -27.71
N PRO A 580 3.45 -6.86 -28.02
CA PRO A 580 3.31 -7.89 -27.01
C PRO A 580 4.65 -8.18 -26.32
N THR A 581 4.59 -8.50 -25.03
CA THR A 581 5.78 -8.84 -24.24
C THR A 581 5.92 -10.36 -24.07
N PRO A 582 7.12 -10.88 -23.76
CA PRO A 582 7.33 -12.31 -23.47
C PRO A 582 6.60 -12.80 -22.22
N GLU A 583 6.01 -11.88 -21.45
CA GLU A 583 5.34 -12.13 -20.17
C GLU A 583 3.84 -12.42 -20.35
N GLU A 584 3.31 -12.36 -21.58
CA GLU A 584 1.87 -12.46 -21.84
C GLU A 584 1.45 -13.78 -22.50
N CYS A 585 0.36 -14.35 -22.02
CA CYS A 585 -0.35 -15.44 -22.66
C CYS A 585 -1.23 -14.90 -23.80
N ARG A 586 -0.86 -15.25 -25.04
CA ARG A 586 -1.55 -14.77 -26.25
C ARG A 586 -2.34 -15.84 -27.01
N PHE A 587 -2.39 -17.05 -26.49
CA PHE A 587 -3.22 -18.12 -27.02
C PHE A 587 -4.64 -18.04 -26.45
N PRO A 588 -5.67 -18.54 -27.17
CA PRO A 588 -7.03 -18.60 -26.65
C PRO A 588 -7.11 -19.58 -25.48
N ILE A 589 -7.91 -19.23 -24.47
CA ILE A 589 -8.19 -20.11 -23.32
C ILE A 589 -9.70 -20.26 -23.17
N ASP A 590 -10.16 -21.51 -23.17
CA ASP A 590 -11.54 -21.88 -22.92
C ASP A 590 -11.73 -22.34 -21.47
N VAL A 591 -12.99 -22.44 -21.05
CA VAL A 591 -13.38 -23.11 -19.81
C VAL A 591 -14.26 -24.31 -20.15
N VAL A 592 -14.07 -25.42 -19.43
CA VAL A 592 -14.93 -26.60 -19.49
C VAL A 592 -15.53 -26.83 -18.11
N TYR A 593 -16.86 -26.81 -18.03
CA TYR A 593 -17.63 -27.24 -16.86
C TYR A 593 -18.20 -28.63 -17.07
N THR A 594 -18.27 -29.40 -16.00
CA THR A 594 -19.10 -30.61 -15.92
C THR A 594 -20.21 -30.41 -14.92
N TRP A 595 -21.46 -30.64 -15.32
CA TRP A 595 -22.62 -30.46 -14.43
C TRP A 595 -23.75 -31.44 -14.79
N VAL A 596 -24.51 -31.83 -13.77
CA VAL A 596 -25.76 -32.60 -13.90
C VAL A 596 -26.78 -32.11 -12.87
N ASP A 597 -28.06 -32.11 -13.22
CA ASP A 597 -29.16 -31.93 -12.29
C ASP A 597 -29.60 -33.31 -11.77
N GLY A 598 -29.24 -33.64 -10.52
CA GLY A 598 -29.66 -34.90 -9.90
C GLY A 598 -31.13 -34.94 -9.48
N SER A 599 -31.87 -33.83 -9.59
CA SER A 599 -33.32 -33.78 -9.36
C SER A 599 -34.14 -34.10 -10.62
N ASP A 600 -33.51 -34.10 -11.79
CA ASP A 600 -34.14 -34.48 -13.06
C ASP A 600 -34.64 -35.94 -13.01
N PRO A 601 -35.96 -36.17 -13.15
CA PRO A 601 -36.55 -37.49 -13.02
C PRO A 601 -36.10 -38.46 -14.12
N VAL A 602 -35.79 -37.97 -15.33
CA VAL A 602 -35.32 -38.80 -16.45
C VAL A 602 -33.91 -39.28 -16.18
N TRP A 603 -33.05 -38.38 -15.71
CA TRP A 603 -31.68 -38.67 -15.35
C TRP A 603 -31.59 -39.63 -14.13
N ASP A 604 -32.39 -39.39 -13.07
CA ASP A 604 -32.36 -40.24 -11.87
C ASP A 604 -32.90 -41.65 -12.14
N GLU A 605 -33.90 -41.80 -13.01
CA GLU A 605 -34.36 -43.11 -13.45
C GLU A 605 -33.28 -43.88 -14.22
N ALA A 606 -32.56 -43.21 -15.14
CA ALA A 606 -31.43 -43.80 -15.84
C ALA A 606 -30.32 -44.23 -14.87
N ARG A 607 -30.03 -43.41 -13.85
CA ARG A 607 -29.08 -43.71 -12.79
C ARG A 607 -29.47 -44.93 -11.99
N ARG A 608 -30.71 -44.99 -11.49
CA ARG A 608 -31.22 -46.12 -10.69
C ARG A 608 -31.18 -47.42 -11.47
N ARG A 609 -31.52 -47.40 -12.77
CA ARG A 609 -31.41 -48.56 -13.65
C ARG A 609 -29.97 -49.04 -13.80
N ARG A 610 -29.04 -48.13 -14.08
CA ARG A 610 -27.62 -48.46 -14.24
C ARG A 610 -26.99 -48.95 -12.94
N LEU A 611 -27.41 -48.40 -11.79
CA LEU A 611 -26.93 -48.80 -10.46
C LEU A 611 -27.35 -50.23 -10.10
N ALA A 612 -28.55 -50.66 -10.53
CA ALA A 612 -29.02 -52.03 -10.31
C ALA A 612 -28.14 -53.10 -10.99
N GLU A 613 -27.42 -52.72 -12.04
CA GLU A 613 -26.49 -53.57 -12.79
C GLU A 613 -25.04 -53.48 -12.25
N ALA A 614 -24.75 -52.51 -11.37
CA ALA A 614 -23.41 -52.27 -10.86
C ALA A 614 -23.04 -53.25 -9.74
N THR A 615 -21.74 -53.55 -9.60
CA THR A 615 -21.21 -54.48 -8.59
C THR A 615 -19.99 -53.89 -7.87
N GLY A 616 -19.67 -54.39 -6.67
CA GLY A 616 -18.45 -54.00 -5.95
C GLY A 616 -18.51 -52.58 -5.40
N THR A 617 -17.38 -51.87 -5.43
CA THR A 617 -17.22 -50.53 -4.83
C THR A 617 -18.16 -49.47 -5.45
N MET A 618 -18.68 -49.72 -6.66
CA MET A 618 -19.66 -48.86 -7.33
C MET A 618 -20.99 -48.74 -6.59
N GLN A 619 -21.37 -49.72 -5.76
CA GLN A 619 -22.61 -49.67 -4.97
C GLN A 619 -22.47 -48.88 -3.65
N THR A 620 -21.26 -48.43 -3.29
CA THR A 620 -21.05 -47.70 -2.05
C THR A 620 -21.70 -46.31 -2.10
N PRO A 621 -22.23 -45.78 -0.97
CA PRO A 621 -22.79 -44.44 -0.91
C PRO A 621 -21.82 -43.35 -1.40
N ALA A 622 -20.52 -43.52 -1.13
CA ALA A 622 -19.48 -42.60 -1.55
C ALA A 622 -19.18 -42.62 -3.07
N ALA A 623 -19.57 -43.69 -3.78
CA ALA A 623 -19.39 -43.85 -5.22
C ALA A 623 -20.63 -43.50 -6.05
N SER A 624 -21.84 -43.83 -5.56
CA SER A 624 -23.10 -43.70 -6.31
C SER A 624 -24.26 -43.07 -5.53
N GLY A 625 -24.04 -42.69 -4.28
CA GLY A 625 -25.06 -42.09 -3.41
C GLY A 625 -25.61 -40.76 -3.95
N ARG A 626 -26.87 -40.46 -3.59
CA ARG A 626 -27.59 -39.26 -4.07
C ARG A 626 -26.88 -37.94 -3.73
N ALA A 627 -26.20 -37.86 -2.58
CA ALA A 627 -25.51 -36.65 -2.13
C ALA A 627 -24.44 -36.14 -3.11
N ARG A 628 -23.95 -36.99 -4.03
CA ARG A 628 -22.96 -36.62 -5.05
C ARG A 628 -23.52 -35.82 -6.23
N PHE A 629 -24.84 -35.73 -6.34
CA PHE A 629 -25.54 -35.16 -7.50
C PHE A 629 -26.55 -34.08 -7.07
N VAL A 630 -26.39 -33.55 -5.85
CA VAL A 630 -27.25 -32.48 -5.35
C VAL A 630 -26.81 -31.19 -6.01
N ASP A 631 -27.69 -30.60 -6.81
CA ASP A 631 -27.55 -29.26 -7.37
C ASP A 631 -28.22 -28.25 -6.43
N ARG A 632 -27.49 -27.24 -5.99
CA ARG A 632 -28.00 -26.08 -5.24
C ARG A 632 -27.89 -24.80 -6.07
N GLY A 633 -27.65 -24.94 -7.36
CA GLY A 633 -27.47 -23.83 -8.30
C GLY A 633 -26.05 -23.27 -8.36
N GLU A 634 -25.06 -23.92 -7.74
CA GLU A 634 -23.66 -23.49 -7.66
C GLU A 634 -23.10 -23.10 -9.03
N LEU A 635 -23.42 -23.87 -10.08
CA LEU A 635 -22.99 -23.61 -11.46
C LEU A 635 -23.29 -22.18 -11.91
N ARG A 636 -24.45 -21.63 -11.55
CA ARG A 636 -24.86 -20.26 -11.93
C ARG A 636 -23.86 -19.24 -11.39
N TRP A 637 -23.57 -19.31 -10.09
CA TRP A 637 -22.64 -18.39 -9.43
C TRP A 637 -21.18 -18.67 -9.84
N SER A 638 -20.82 -19.93 -10.12
CA SER A 638 -19.50 -20.26 -10.65
C SER A 638 -19.28 -19.61 -12.03
N MET A 639 -20.27 -19.67 -12.92
CA MET A 639 -20.21 -18.98 -14.21
C MET A 639 -20.22 -17.44 -14.05
N ARG A 640 -20.95 -16.88 -13.09
CA ARG A 640 -20.83 -15.45 -12.74
C ARG A 640 -19.42 -15.08 -12.28
N SER A 641 -18.76 -15.94 -11.51
CA SER A 641 -17.38 -15.70 -11.09
C SER A 641 -16.42 -15.59 -12.28
N LEU A 642 -16.62 -16.37 -13.36
CA LEU A 642 -15.87 -16.20 -14.60
C LEU A 642 -16.16 -14.88 -15.30
N HIS A 643 -17.43 -14.48 -15.37
CA HIS A 643 -17.81 -13.20 -15.97
C HIS A 643 -17.13 -12.02 -15.25
N LEU A 644 -17.10 -12.07 -13.91
CA LEU A 644 -16.51 -11.05 -13.06
C LEU A 644 -14.98 -11.03 -13.10
N PHE A 645 -14.35 -12.21 -13.09
CA PHE A 645 -12.96 -12.37 -12.72
C PHE A 645 -12.06 -13.03 -13.77
N ALA A 646 -12.62 -13.55 -14.85
CA ALA A 646 -11.87 -14.07 -15.99
C ALA A 646 -12.50 -13.64 -17.32
N PRO A 647 -12.64 -12.32 -17.58
CA PRO A 647 -13.29 -11.82 -18.80
C PRO A 647 -12.55 -12.24 -20.09
N TRP A 648 -11.28 -12.62 -19.98
CA TRP A 648 -10.40 -13.11 -21.05
C TRP A 648 -10.74 -14.51 -21.58
N VAL A 649 -11.60 -15.28 -20.90
CA VAL A 649 -12.03 -16.61 -21.37
C VAL A 649 -12.72 -16.49 -22.73
N ARG A 650 -12.32 -17.29 -23.71
CA ARG A 650 -12.90 -17.27 -25.06
C ARG A 650 -14.30 -17.90 -25.07
N THR A 651 -14.39 -19.20 -24.77
CA THR A 651 -15.63 -19.98 -24.81
C THR A 651 -15.80 -20.80 -23.52
N ILE A 652 -17.03 -20.90 -23.05
CA ILE A 652 -17.45 -21.75 -21.92
C ILE A 652 -18.14 -22.98 -22.51
N HIS A 653 -17.52 -24.14 -22.38
CA HIS A 653 -18.09 -25.43 -22.74
C HIS A 653 -18.77 -26.05 -21.52
N LEU A 654 -20.10 -26.12 -21.53
CA LEU A 654 -20.87 -26.74 -20.46
C LEU A 654 -21.22 -28.17 -20.86
N VAL A 655 -20.55 -29.14 -20.24
CA VAL A 655 -20.70 -30.57 -20.52
C VAL A 655 -21.78 -31.15 -19.60
N THR A 656 -22.85 -31.67 -20.19
CA THR A 656 -24.02 -32.19 -19.45
C THR A 656 -24.50 -33.54 -19.99
N ALA A 657 -25.36 -34.20 -19.21
CA ALA A 657 -26.07 -35.41 -19.63
C ALA A 657 -27.33 -35.10 -20.49
N GLY A 658 -27.24 -34.11 -21.39
CA GLY A 658 -28.36 -33.63 -22.21
C GLY A 658 -29.31 -32.65 -21.50
N GLN A 659 -28.92 -32.19 -20.31
CA GLN A 659 -29.66 -31.26 -19.48
C GLN A 659 -29.27 -29.82 -19.81
N VAL A 660 -30.20 -28.89 -19.64
CA VAL A 660 -30.00 -27.45 -19.82
C VAL A 660 -30.43 -26.73 -18.54
N PRO A 661 -29.55 -25.97 -17.87
CA PRO A 661 -29.95 -25.15 -16.74
C PRO A 661 -31.03 -24.15 -17.14
N THR A 662 -32.09 -24.02 -16.33
CA THR A 662 -33.27 -23.20 -16.67
C THR A 662 -33.01 -21.71 -16.79
N TRP A 663 -31.92 -21.22 -16.20
CA TRP A 663 -31.51 -19.82 -16.22
C TRP A 663 -30.57 -19.47 -17.39
N LEU A 664 -30.07 -20.46 -18.14
CA LEU A 664 -28.98 -20.30 -19.11
C LEU A 664 -29.50 -19.98 -20.52
N ASP A 665 -29.08 -18.84 -21.06
CA ASP A 665 -29.26 -18.51 -22.48
C ASP A 665 -28.24 -19.26 -23.36
N THR A 666 -28.69 -20.39 -23.91
CA THR A 666 -27.90 -21.22 -24.84
C THR A 666 -27.63 -20.56 -26.20
N SER A 667 -28.26 -19.41 -26.52
CA SER A 667 -28.00 -18.67 -27.74
C SER A 667 -26.80 -17.73 -27.63
N HIS A 668 -26.28 -17.50 -26.41
CA HIS A 668 -25.16 -16.60 -26.19
C HIS A 668 -23.86 -17.14 -26.82
N PRO A 669 -23.13 -16.37 -27.65
CA PRO A 669 -22.03 -16.87 -28.48
C PRO A 669 -20.80 -17.38 -27.71
N ARG A 670 -20.69 -17.04 -26.42
CA ARG A 670 -19.62 -17.54 -25.53
C ARG A 670 -19.96 -18.86 -24.83
N VAL A 671 -21.17 -19.38 -24.97
CA VAL A 671 -21.60 -20.62 -24.32
C VAL A 671 -21.76 -21.70 -25.38
N ASN A 672 -21.12 -22.85 -25.16
CA ASN A 672 -21.28 -24.04 -25.97
C ASN A 672 -21.76 -25.19 -25.08
N LEU A 673 -22.98 -25.66 -25.32
CA LEU A 673 -23.53 -26.81 -24.60
C LEU A 673 -23.04 -28.10 -25.29
N VAL A 674 -22.42 -28.99 -24.52
CA VAL A 674 -21.85 -30.24 -25.02
C VAL A 674 -22.54 -31.41 -24.32
N ASP A 675 -23.04 -32.36 -25.09
CA ASP A 675 -23.64 -33.56 -24.53
C ASP A 675 -22.58 -34.63 -24.27
N HIS A 676 -22.75 -35.44 -23.23
CA HIS A 676 -21.94 -36.64 -23.00
C HIS A 676 -21.84 -37.53 -24.25
N ARG A 677 -22.90 -37.60 -25.06
CA ARG A 677 -22.98 -38.34 -26.34
C ARG A 677 -22.02 -37.86 -27.41
N ASP A 678 -21.58 -36.60 -27.33
CA ASP A 678 -20.70 -36.01 -28.33
C ASP A 678 -19.23 -36.36 -28.09
N ILE A 679 -18.86 -36.74 -26.85
CA ILE A 679 -17.47 -36.94 -26.44
C ILE A 679 -17.16 -38.37 -25.97
N LEU A 680 -18.15 -39.10 -25.43
CA LEU A 680 -17.98 -40.45 -24.91
C LEU A 680 -18.45 -41.53 -25.90
N PRO A 681 -17.87 -42.74 -25.84
CA PRO A 681 -18.36 -43.89 -26.61
C PRO A 681 -19.82 -44.22 -26.31
N THR A 682 -20.58 -44.63 -27.32
CA THR A 682 -22.01 -44.95 -27.17
C THR A 682 -22.27 -46.10 -26.20
N ASP A 683 -21.34 -47.06 -26.10
CA ASP A 683 -21.38 -48.20 -25.18
C ASP A 683 -21.01 -47.84 -23.72
N ALA A 684 -20.49 -46.64 -23.49
CA ALA A 684 -20.19 -46.12 -22.14
C ALA A 684 -21.38 -45.38 -21.49
N LEU A 685 -22.42 -45.08 -22.25
CA LEU A 685 -23.54 -44.24 -21.80
C LEU A 685 -24.76 -45.05 -21.36
N PRO A 686 -25.58 -44.54 -20.41
CA PRO A 686 -25.33 -43.34 -19.61
C PRO A 686 -24.23 -43.57 -18.56
N THR A 687 -23.43 -42.54 -18.31
CA THR A 687 -22.42 -42.54 -17.23
C THR A 687 -22.80 -41.56 -16.14
N PHE A 688 -22.47 -41.92 -14.90
CA PHE A 688 -22.64 -41.15 -13.67
C PHE A 688 -21.30 -40.98 -12.95
N ASN A 689 -20.20 -41.23 -13.68
CA ASN A 689 -18.84 -41.17 -13.18
C ASN A 689 -18.12 -39.93 -13.74
N SER A 690 -17.78 -38.98 -12.87
CA SER A 690 -17.00 -37.81 -13.27
C SER A 690 -15.66 -38.21 -13.90
N HIS A 691 -14.98 -39.23 -13.37
CA HIS A 691 -13.71 -39.71 -13.94
C HIS A 691 -13.87 -40.23 -15.37
N ALA A 692 -15.02 -40.83 -15.70
CA ALA A 692 -15.31 -41.28 -17.05
C ALA A 692 -15.47 -40.08 -18.01
N ILE A 693 -16.24 -39.06 -17.61
CA ILE A 693 -16.44 -37.83 -18.40
C ILE A 693 -15.11 -37.11 -18.62
N GLU A 694 -14.32 -36.98 -17.56
CA GLU A 694 -12.96 -36.43 -17.55
C GLU A 694 -12.07 -37.03 -18.65
N THR A 695 -12.19 -38.33 -18.96
CA THR A 695 -11.39 -39.00 -20.01
C THR A 695 -11.60 -38.44 -21.41
N ALA A 696 -12.72 -37.77 -21.67
CA ALA A 696 -13.14 -37.39 -23.01
C ALA A 696 -13.19 -35.87 -23.25
N LEU A 697 -13.00 -35.03 -22.22
CA LEU A 697 -13.15 -33.57 -22.35
C LEU A 697 -12.24 -32.95 -23.43
N HIS A 698 -11.05 -33.52 -23.66
CA HIS A 698 -10.12 -33.06 -24.70
C HIS A 698 -10.63 -33.31 -26.14
N ARG A 699 -11.75 -34.02 -26.30
CA ARG A 699 -12.40 -34.34 -27.60
C ARG A 699 -13.50 -33.35 -27.97
N ILE A 700 -13.83 -32.41 -27.08
CA ILE A 700 -14.83 -31.36 -27.35
C ILE A 700 -14.44 -30.62 -28.64
N GLU A 701 -15.39 -30.52 -29.57
CA GLU A 701 -15.18 -29.80 -30.82
C GLU A 701 -14.96 -28.31 -30.54
N GLY A 702 -13.95 -27.72 -31.18
CA GLY A 702 -13.61 -26.30 -31.04
C GLY A 702 -12.78 -25.94 -29.79
N LEU A 703 -12.55 -26.89 -28.87
CA LEU A 703 -11.78 -26.64 -27.63
C LEU A 703 -10.34 -26.20 -27.93
N SER A 704 -9.91 -25.13 -27.26
CA SER A 704 -8.55 -24.59 -27.32
C SER A 704 -7.49 -25.57 -26.77
N GLU A 705 -6.24 -25.39 -27.19
CA GLU A 705 -5.12 -26.19 -26.67
C GLU A 705 -4.94 -25.98 -25.16
N GLN A 706 -5.13 -24.76 -24.64
CA GLN A 706 -5.12 -24.44 -23.22
C GLN A 706 -6.55 -24.18 -22.74
N PHE A 707 -6.99 -24.84 -21.68
CA PHE A 707 -8.32 -24.61 -21.12
C PHE A 707 -8.32 -24.81 -19.60
N LEU A 708 -9.24 -24.17 -18.90
CA LEU A 708 -9.50 -24.44 -17.49
C LEU A 708 -10.63 -25.45 -17.35
N TYR A 709 -10.43 -26.49 -16.54
CA TYR A 709 -11.48 -27.39 -16.12
C TYR A 709 -11.99 -26.99 -14.72
N LEU A 710 -13.30 -26.77 -14.61
CA LEU A 710 -13.97 -26.44 -13.37
C LEU A 710 -15.13 -27.42 -13.13
N ASN A 711 -15.30 -27.83 -11.87
CA ASN A 711 -16.59 -28.32 -11.41
C ASN A 711 -17.51 -27.13 -11.11
N ASP A 712 -18.80 -27.41 -11.00
CA ASP A 712 -19.84 -26.44 -10.66
C ASP A 712 -19.65 -25.81 -9.26
N ASP A 713 -18.95 -26.50 -8.36
CA ASP A 713 -18.65 -26.08 -6.98
C ASP A 713 -17.33 -25.28 -6.83
N VAL A 714 -16.63 -24.97 -7.93
CA VAL A 714 -15.36 -24.22 -7.95
C VAL A 714 -15.61 -22.78 -8.41
N PHE A 715 -15.08 -21.81 -7.68
CA PHE A 715 -15.32 -20.38 -7.94
C PHE A 715 -14.02 -19.58 -7.99
N LEU A 716 -13.98 -18.56 -8.84
CA LEU A 716 -12.98 -17.49 -8.74
C LEU A 716 -13.41 -16.50 -7.64
N GLY A 717 -12.49 -16.09 -6.78
CA GLY A 717 -12.76 -15.14 -5.69
C GLY A 717 -12.32 -13.70 -6.00
N ARG A 718 -11.41 -13.52 -6.96
CA ARG A 718 -10.79 -12.24 -7.33
C ARG A 718 -10.46 -12.17 -8.82
N PRO A 719 -10.35 -10.96 -9.41
CA PRO A 719 -9.90 -10.81 -10.79
C PRO A 719 -8.58 -11.54 -11.05
N SER A 720 -8.55 -12.39 -12.06
CA SER A 720 -7.40 -13.22 -12.44
C SER A 720 -6.94 -12.89 -13.85
N ARG A 721 -5.66 -13.17 -14.14
CA ARG A 721 -5.09 -13.07 -15.49
C ARG A 721 -4.77 -14.46 -16.05
N PRO A 722 -4.69 -14.62 -17.38
CA PRO A 722 -4.22 -15.86 -18.00
C PRO A 722 -2.92 -16.41 -17.39
N GLU A 723 -1.98 -15.51 -17.06
CA GLU A 723 -0.64 -15.81 -16.55
C GLU A 723 -0.64 -16.47 -15.16
N GLN A 724 -1.74 -16.36 -14.42
CA GLN A 724 -1.92 -17.07 -13.15
C GLN A 724 -2.10 -18.59 -13.37
N TRP A 725 -2.59 -18.96 -14.55
CA TRP A 725 -2.99 -20.33 -14.87
C TRP A 725 -2.07 -21.01 -15.89
N PHE A 726 -1.43 -20.22 -16.75
CA PHE A 726 -0.51 -20.70 -17.77
C PHE A 726 0.74 -19.83 -17.84
N THR A 727 1.88 -20.41 -18.20
CA THR A 727 3.01 -19.60 -18.65
C THR A 727 2.73 -19.02 -20.05
N PRO A 728 3.43 -17.95 -20.45
CA PRO A 728 3.39 -17.45 -21.83
C PRO A 728 3.77 -18.50 -22.89
N SER A 729 4.56 -19.52 -22.51
CA SER A 729 4.89 -20.68 -23.35
C SER A 729 3.80 -21.77 -23.39
N GLY A 730 2.72 -21.60 -22.64
CA GLY A 730 1.56 -22.49 -22.63
C GLY A 730 1.61 -23.65 -21.63
N SER A 731 2.55 -23.66 -20.68
CA SER A 731 2.62 -24.66 -19.61
C SER A 731 1.54 -24.41 -18.57
N ALA A 732 0.80 -25.45 -18.18
CA ALA A 732 -0.26 -25.37 -17.17
C ALA A 732 0.31 -25.19 -15.75
N ALA A 733 -0.29 -24.32 -14.93
CA ALA A 733 0.01 -24.24 -13.51
C ALA A 733 -0.68 -25.39 -12.75
N VAL A 734 -0.01 -25.96 -11.76
CA VAL A 734 -0.58 -26.96 -10.85
C VAL A 734 -0.38 -26.53 -9.40
N PHE A 735 -1.35 -26.85 -8.55
CA PHE A 735 -1.41 -26.32 -7.18
C PHE A 735 -1.39 -27.46 -6.16
N PRO A 736 -0.21 -27.88 -5.66
CA PRO A 736 -0.10 -28.96 -4.69
C PRO A 736 -0.90 -28.67 -3.41
N SER A 737 -1.56 -29.70 -2.89
CA SER A 737 -2.21 -29.69 -1.59
C SER A 737 -1.31 -30.32 -0.52
N SER A 738 -1.64 -30.10 0.75
CA SER A 738 -1.07 -30.85 1.88
C SER A 738 -1.65 -32.27 2.01
N GLY A 739 -2.70 -32.60 1.27
CA GLY A 739 -3.28 -33.94 1.23
C GLY A 739 -2.27 -35.00 0.76
N VAL A 740 -2.21 -36.11 1.48
CA VAL A 740 -1.26 -37.20 1.22
C VAL A 740 -2.00 -38.33 0.50
N VAL A 741 -1.38 -38.88 -0.54
CA VAL A 741 -1.83 -40.15 -1.12
C VAL A 741 -1.26 -41.25 -0.23
N GLY A 742 -2.10 -42.04 0.43
CA GLY A 742 -1.73 -42.95 1.52
C GLY A 742 -0.74 -44.04 1.12
N LEU A 743 -0.29 -44.82 2.10
CA LEU A 743 0.35 -46.11 1.81
C LEU A 743 -0.69 -47.06 1.17
N PRO A 744 -0.25 -48.08 0.40
CA PRO A 744 -1.17 -49.10 -0.11
C PRO A 744 -2.08 -49.62 1.01
N ASP A 745 -3.36 -49.79 0.69
CA ASP A 745 -4.41 -50.30 1.59
C ASP A 745 -4.75 -49.42 2.81
N GLN A 746 -4.36 -48.13 2.83
CA GLN A 746 -4.73 -47.16 3.88
C GLN A 746 -5.73 -46.07 3.44
N ASP A 747 -6.23 -46.15 2.20
CA ASP A 747 -7.07 -45.10 1.62
C ASP A 747 -8.56 -45.35 1.94
N ASP A 748 -9.13 -44.57 2.88
CA ASP A 748 -10.55 -44.68 3.26
C ASP A 748 -11.51 -43.87 2.34
N LEU A 749 -10.98 -43.02 1.44
CA LEU A 749 -11.77 -42.11 0.61
C LEU A 749 -11.66 -42.46 -0.90
N PRO A 750 -12.77 -42.53 -1.67
CA PRO A 750 -12.75 -43.00 -3.06
C PRO A 750 -11.83 -42.24 -4.03
N PHE A 751 -11.60 -40.94 -3.83
CA PHE A 751 -10.70 -40.18 -4.70
C PHE A 751 -9.22 -40.53 -4.47
N LEU A 752 -8.86 -41.05 -3.28
CA LEU A 752 -7.51 -41.51 -2.97
C LEU A 752 -7.20 -42.84 -3.69
N HIS A 753 -8.21 -43.71 -3.92
CA HIS A 753 -8.04 -44.92 -4.74
C HIS A 753 -7.66 -44.59 -6.18
N ALA A 754 -8.32 -43.60 -6.79
CA ALA A 754 -7.96 -43.11 -8.12
C ALA A 754 -6.56 -42.48 -8.13
N ALA A 755 -6.18 -41.76 -7.07
CA ALA A 755 -4.83 -41.22 -6.92
C ALA A 755 -3.76 -42.31 -6.78
N ALA A 756 -4.07 -43.42 -6.09
CA ALA A 756 -3.19 -44.59 -6.00
C ALA A 756 -3.03 -45.30 -7.36
N THR A 757 -4.11 -45.42 -8.14
CA THR A 757 -4.04 -45.89 -9.54
C THR A 757 -3.14 -44.99 -10.37
N ASN A 758 -3.31 -43.67 -10.30
CA ASN A 758 -2.46 -42.70 -10.99
C ASN A 758 -0.99 -42.80 -10.58
N ARG A 759 -0.71 -42.98 -9.28
CA ARG A 759 0.65 -43.20 -8.77
C ARG A 759 1.29 -44.40 -9.45
N ARG A 760 0.59 -45.53 -9.51
CA ARG A 760 1.11 -46.75 -10.16
C ARG A 760 1.44 -46.50 -11.62
N LEU A 761 0.52 -45.87 -12.37
CA LEU A 761 0.74 -45.54 -13.79
C LEU A 761 1.97 -44.66 -14.01
N LEU A 762 2.17 -43.66 -13.14
CA LEU A 762 3.33 -42.76 -13.22
C LEU A 762 4.63 -43.43 -12.77
N GLN A 763 4.56 -44.30 -11.77
CA GLN A 763 5.71 -45.09 -11.33
C GLN A 763 6.17 -46.05 -12.43
N ASP A 764 5.24 -46.75 -13.07
CA ASP A 764 5.52 -47.68 -14.15
C ASP A 764 6.09 -46.95 -15.39
N ALA A 765 5.57 -45.77 -15.72
CA ALA A 765 5.97 -45.01 -16.90
C ALA A 765 7.25 -44.18 -16.74
N PHE A 766 7.48 -43.60 -15.55
CA PHE A 766 8.54 -42.61 -15.32
C PHE A 766 9.48 -42.96 -14.16
N GLY A 767 9.21 -44.02 -13.40
CA GLY A 767 10.01 -44.38 -12.21
C GLY A 767 9.84 -43.42 -11.03
N VAL A 768 8.74 -42.66 -10.99
CA VAL A 768 8.47 -41.62 -9.97
C VAL A 768 7.22 -41.93 -9.16
N THR A 769 7.26 -41.62 -7.86
CA THR A 769 6.15 -41.86 -6.93
C THR A 769 5.50 -40.53 -6.54
N THR A 770 4.19 -40.43 -6.72
CA THR A 770 3.39 -39.28 -6.26
C THR A 770 2.95 -39.47 -4.81
N THR A 771 3.17 -38.45 -3.98
CA THR A 771 2.88 -38.50 -2.53
C THR A 771 1.83 -37.49 -2.09
N ARG A 772 1.47 -36.54 -2.95
CA ARG A 772 0.55 -35.45 -2.64
C ARG A 772 -0.60 -35.39 -3.64
N THR A 773 -1.73 -34.87 -3.17
CA THR A 773 -2.85 -34.48 -4.02
C THR A 773 -2.72 -33.01 -4.44
N PHE A 774 -3.62 -32.53 -5.29
CA PHE A 774 -3.72 -31.12 -5.67
C PHE A 774 -4.92 -30.44 -5.01
N LYS A 775 -4.86 -29.12 -4.87
CA LYS A 775 -5.98 -28.31 -4.38
C LYS A 775 -7.13 -28.35 -5.38
N HIS A 776 -8.37 -28.35 -4.89
CA HIS A 776 -9.54 -28.37 -5.75
C HIS A 776 -9.86 -26.96 -6.26
N THR A 777 -9.17 -26.59 -7.32
CA THR A 777 -9.11 -25.24 -7.90
C THR A 777 -9.50 -25.32 -9.38
N PRO A 778 -9.69 -24.20 -10.10
CA PRO A 778 -9.69 -24.25 -11.56
C PRO A 778 -8.44 -24.98 -12.03
N HIS A 779 -8.60 -26.08 -12.76
CA HIS A 779 -7.49 -26.91 -13.19
C HIS A 779 -7.04 -26.48 -14.57
N PRO A 780 -5.86 -25.86 -14.75
CA PRO A 780 -5.33 -25.54 -16.06
C PRO A 780 -4.90 -26.82 -16.78
N GLN A 781 -5.30 -26.96 -18.03
CA GLN A 781 -5.15 -28.19 -18.80
C GLN A 781 -4.67 -27.90 -20.21
N ARG A 782 -4.04 -28.91 -20.80
CA ARG A 782 -3.62 -28.90 -22.19
C ARG A 782 -4.26 -30.05 -22.96
N ARG A 783 -4.89 -29.74 -24.09
CA ARG A 783 -5.55 -30.73 -24.94
C ARG A 783 -4.56 -31.79 -25.42
N SER A 784 -3.37 -31.38 -25.84
CA SER A 784 -2.30 -32.29 -26.26
C SER A 784 -1.79 -33.20 -25.13
N THR A 785 -1.69 -32.69 -23.89
CA THR A 785 -1.33 -33.51 -22.72
C THR A 785 -2.35 -34.61 -22.46
N LEU A 786 -3.64 -34.28 -22.49
CA LEU A 786 -4.70 -35.26 -22.29
C LEU A 786 -4.76 -36.30 -23.41
N ALA A 787 -4.51 -35.89 -24.66
CA ALA A 787 -4.40 -36.81 -25.79
C ALA A 787 -3.19 -37.75 -25.65
N ALA A 788 -2.05 -37.25 -25.18
CA ALA A 788 -0.85 -38.05 -24.92
C ALA A 788 -1.09 -39.10 -23.83
N ILE A 789 -1.73 -38.71 -22.74
CA ILE A 789 -2.12 -39.62 -21.64
C ILE A 789 -3.10 -40.67 -22.15
N SER A 790 -4.13 -40.27 -22.91
CA SER A 790 -5.12 -41.19 -23.48
C SER A 790 -4.49 -42.23 -24.41
N LYS A 791 -3.41 -41.86 -25.11
CA LYS A 791 -2.64 -42.79 -25.96
C LYS A 791 -1.73 -43.71 -25.12
N GLN A 792 -1.02 -43.15 -24.16
CA GLN A 792 -0.02 -43.89 -23.37
C GLN A 792 -0.65 -44.88 -22.39
N PHE A 793 -1.76 -44.49 -21.77
CA PHE A 793 -2.50 -45.29 -20.79
C PHE A 793 -3.86 -45.73 -21.32
N ALA A 794 -3.94 -46.03 -22.62
CA ALA A 794 -5.19 -46.30 -23.33
C ALA A 794 -6.07 -47.35 -22.63
N THR A 795 -5.47 -48.44 -22.15
CA THR A 795 -6.21 -49.51 -21.45
C THR A 795 -6.90 -49.01 -20.18
N ASP A 796 -6.20 -48.25 -19.34
CA ASP A 796 -6.76 -47.74 -18.08
C ASP A 796 -7.77 -46.61 -18.34
N VAL A 797 -7.47 -45.73 -19.29
CA VAL A 797 -8.38 -44.64 -19.70
C VAL A 797 -9.67 -45.19 -20.32
N ASP A 798 -9.59 -46.18 -21.22
CA ASP A 798 -10.77 -46.81 -21.84
C ASP A 798 -11.60 -47.61 -20.84
N ARG A 799 -10.98 -48.19 -19.82
CA ARG A 799 -11.67 -48.84 -18.70
C ARG A 799 -12.46 -47.81 -17.89
N THR A 800 -11.81 -46.71 -17.48
CA THR A 800 -12.47 -45.63 -16.74
C THR A 800 -13.58 -44.98 -17.56
N ALA A 801 -13.38 -44.75 -18.86
CA ALA A 801 -14.40 -44.19 -19.74
C ALA A 801 -15.70 -45.00 -19.77
N ARG A 802 -15.63 -46.33 -19.60
CA ARG A 802 -16.79 -47.25 -19.57
C ARG A 802 -17.31 -47.57 -18.17
N ALA A 803 -16.70 -47.03 -17.12
CA ALA A 803 -17.16 -47.22 -15.76
C ALA A 803 -18.40 -46.34 -15.48
N PRO A 804 -19.58 -46.92 -15.21
CA PRO A 804 -20.81 -46.15 -15.05
C PRO A 804 -20.86 -45.35 -13.74
N PHE A 805 -20.13 -45.79 -12.72
CA PHE A 805 -19.96 -45.13 -11.42
C PHE A 805 -18.49 -45.17 -11.01
N ARG A 806 -18.10 -44.36 -10.02
CA ARG A 806 -16.72 -44.34 -9.51
C ARG A 806 -16.29 -45.73 -9.06
N SER A 807 -15.10 -46.13 -9.48
CA SER A 807 -14.46 -47.41 -9.18
C SER A 807 -13.08 -47.21 -8.56
N GLU A 808 -12.62 -48.20 -7.80
CA GLU A 808 -11.25 -48.25 -7.24
C GLU A 808 -10.15 -48.30 -8.32
N THR A 809 -10.53 -48.71 -9.53
CA THR A 809 -9.63 -48.81 -10.70
C THR A 809 -9.68 -47.59 -11.61
N ASP A 810 -10.39 -46.53 -11.21
CA ASP A 810 -10.54 -45.32 -12.01
C ASP A 810 -9.23 -44.53 -12.13
N VAL A 811 -9.08 -43.87 -13.25
CA VAL A 811 -8.10 -42.81 -13.48
C VAL A 811 -8.76 -41.46 -13.22
N SER A 812 -8.32 -40.77 -12.17
CA SER A 812 -8.64 -39.34 -11.97
C SER A 812 -7.78 -38.53 -12.94
N LEU A 813 -8.33 -38.19 -14.12
CA LEU A 813 -7.53 -37.69 -15.23
C LEU A 813 -7.13 -36.23 -15.04
N LEU A 814 -8.09 -35.31 -14.92
CA LEU A 814 -7.79 -33.86 -14.91
C LEU A 814 -7.36 -33.39 -13.52
N SER A 815 -8.03 -33.87 -12.48
CA SER A 815 -7.77 -33.49 -11.09
C SER A 815 -6.50 -34.11 -10.48
N SER A 816 -5.84 -35.05 -11.18
CA SER A 816 -4.62 -35.70 -10.68
C SER A 816 -3.61 -36.16 -11.75
N LEU A 817 -3.96 -37.08 -12.65
CA LEU A 817 -2.98 -37.72 -13.55
C LEU A 817 -2.33 -36.71 -14.50
N ALA A 818 -3.14 -35.84 -15.13
CA ALA A 818 -2.68 -34.87 -16.11
C ALA A 818 -1.74 -33.83 -15.51
N GLN A 819 -1.99 -33.41 -14.27
CA GLN A 819 -1.16 -32.45 -13.55
C GLN A 819 0.23 -33.04 -13.23
N HIS A 820 0.27 -34.26 -12.69
CA HIS A 820 1.54 -34.95 -12.45
C HIS A 820 2.28 -35.29 -13.74
N TYR A 821 1.59 -35.82 -14.75
CA TYR A 821 2.15 -36.11 -16.05
C TYR A 821 2.73 -34.85 -16.70
N GLY A 822 2.03 -33.72 -16.59
CA GLY A 822 2.50 -32.42 -17.05
C GLY A 822 3.80 -31.99 -16.38
N LEU A 823 3.90 -32.14 -15.05
CA LEU A 823 5.14 -31.83 -14.31
C LEU A 823 6.33 -32.67 -14.79
N LEU A 824 6.09 -33.96 -15.07
CA LEU A 824 7.14 -34.90 -15.50
C LEU A 824 7.57 -34.69 -16.95
N THR A 825 6.69 -34.14 -17.79
CA THR A 825 6.94 -33.92 -19.22
C THR A 825 7.29 -32.48 -19.57
N GLY A 826 7.28 -31.56 -18.59
CA GLY A 826 7.50 -30.12 -18.79
C GLY A 826 6.28 -29.40 -19.41
N ALA A 827 5.13 -30.05 -19.47
CA ALA A 827 3.87 -29.44 -19.92
C ALA A 827 3.11 -28.72 -18.79
N ALA A 828 3.56 -28.87 -17.54
CA ALA A 828 3.05 -28.17 -16.38
C ALA A 828 4.17 -27.70 -15.44
N HIS A 829 3.88 -26.70 -14.61
CA HIS A 829 4.78 -26.17 -13.59
C HIS A 829 4.04 -25.96 -12.26
N VAL A 830 4.76 -25.93 -11.15
CA VAL A 830 4.16 -25.67 -9.83
C VAL A 830 3.85 -24.18 -9.70
N GLY A 831 2.58 -23.85 -9.53
CA GLY A 831 2.09 -22.49 -9.27
C GLY A 831 1.70 -22.28 -7.81
N ALA A 832 1.29 -21.05 -7.49
CA ALA A 832 0.75 -20.67 -6.20
C ALA A 832 -0.63 -20.03 -6.38
N VAL A 833 -1.52 -20.29 -5.43
CA VAL A 833 -2.88 -19.73 -5.41
C VAL A 833 -3.40 -19.70 -3.97
N ASP A 834 -4.02 -18.59 -3.59
CA ASP A 834 -4.77 -18.47 -2.35
C ASP A 834 -6.12 -19.19 -2.52
N TYR A 835 -6.32 -20.22 -1.70
CA TYR A 835 -7.41 -21.18 -1.88
C TYR A 835 -8.08 -21.53 -0.57
N SER A 836 -9.41 -21.50 -0.56
CA SER A 836 -10.22 -21.97 0.56
C SER A 836 -11.13 -23.13 0.17
N PHE A 837 -11.20 -24.14 1.05
CA PHE A 837 -12.16 -25.23 0.96
C PHE A 837 -13.21 -25.07 2.06
N VAL A 838 -14.48 -25.00 1.67
CA VAL A 838 -15.61 -24.93 2.61
C VAL A 838 -16.34 -26.26 2.62
N ASN A 839 -16.18 -27.00 3.72
CA ASN A 839 -16.98 -28.19 4.00
C ASN A 839 -18.38 -27.76 4.49
N LEU A 840 -19.40 -27.98 3.66
CA LEU A 840 -20.79 -27.61 3.94
C LEU A 840 -21.41 -28.40 5.10
N SER A 841 -20.90 -29.61 5.35
CA SER A 841 -21.38 -30.47 6.44
C SER A 841 -20.82 -30.07 7.81
N ALA A 842 -19.83 -29.16 7.87
CA ALA A 842 -19.18 -28.77 9.10
C ALA A 842 -20.07 -27.88 10.00
N ALA A 843 -19.98 -28.05 11.32
CA ALA A 843 -20.76 -27.26 12.28
C ALA A 843 -20.49 -25.74 12.19
N ASP A 844 -19.29 -25.37 11.73
CA ASP A 844 -18.82 -24.00 11.55
C ASP A 844 -19.04 -23.43 10.14
N VAL A 845 -19.83 -24.11 9.28
CA VAL A 845 -20.08 -23.71 7.88
C VAL A 845 -20.49 -22.23 7.71
N LYS A 846 -21.39 -21.71 8.57
CA LYS A 846 -21.82 -20.30 8.51
C LYS A 846 -20.63 -19.34 8.61
N ARG A 847 -19.71 -19.61 9.54
CA ARG A 847 -18.51 -18.79 9.75
C ARG A 847 -17.60 -18.86 8.52
N ARG A 848 -17.38 -20.06 7.97
CA ARG A 848 -16.54 -20.27 6.78
C ARG A 848 -17.11 -19.60 5.53
N LEU A 849 -18.43 -19.69 5.32
CA LEU A 849 -19.11 -18.98 4.23
C LEU A 849 -19.00 -17.46 4.39
N THR A 850 -19.21 -16.93 5.59
CA THR A 850 -19.05 -15.50 5.86
C THR A 850 -17.61 -15.02 5.61
N GLN A 851 -16.61 -15.85 5.88
CA GLN A 851 -15.20 -15.53 5.60
C GLN A 851 -14.91 -15.38 4.10
N LEU A 852 -15.69 -16.02 3.20
CA LEU A 852 -15.50 -15.81 1.75
C LEU A 852 -15.77 -14.35 1.34
N LEU A 853 -16.59 -13.62 2.12
CA LEU A 853 -16.87 -12.20 1.89
C LEU A 853 -15.69 -11.29 2.26
N ASP A 854 -14.66 -11.81 2.94
CA ASP A 854 -13.40 -11.09 3.13
C ASP A 854 -12.64 -10.94 1.80
N ARG A 855 -13.05 -11.69 0.76
CA ARG A 855 -12.50 -11.65 -0.60
C ARG A 855 -10.98 -11.74 -0.57
N ASP A 856 -10.42 -12.65 0.21
CA ASP A 856 -8.97 -12.83 0.39
C ASP A 856 -8.40 -14.02 -0.39
N GLN A 857 -9.26 -14.81 -1.03
CA GLN A 857 -8.89 -16.00 -1.81
C GLN A 857 -8.97 -15.73 -3.30
N ASP A 858 -8.00 -16.24 -4.07
CA ASP A 858 -8.04 -16.21 -5.54
C ASP A 858 -9.15 -17.13 -6.06
N CYS A 859 -9.37 -18.26 -5.39
CA CYS A 859 -10.43 -19.21 -5.68
C CYS A 859 -10.88 -19.97 -4.43
N PHE A 860 -12.07 -20.55 -4.48
CA PHE A 860 -12.57 -21.41 -3.41
C PHE A 860 -13.49 -22.48 -3.99
N CYS A 861 -13.73 -23.54 -3.22
CA CYS A 861 -14.76 -24.50 -3.57
C CYS A 861 -15.59 -24.95 -2.35
N LEU A 862 -16.78 -25.44 -2.64
CA LEU A 862 -17.77 -25.89 -1.66
C LEU A 862 -17.91 -27.42 -1.74
N GLY A 863 -17.64 -28.13 -0.66
CA GLY A 863 -17.73 -29.60 -0.63
C GLY A 863 -18.86 -30.10 0.25
N ASP A 864 -19.59 -31.12 -0.21
CA ASP A 864 -20.67 -31.78 0.54
C ASP A 864 -20.29 -33.20 1.01
N HIS A 865 -20.77 -33.59 2.19
CA HIS A 865 -20.64 -34.93 2.77
C HIS A 865 -21.99 -35.44 3.32
N HIS A 866 -22.12 -36.77 3.40
CA HIS A 866 -23.39 -37.45 3.70
C HIS A 866 -24.05 -37.09 5.05
N GLU A 867 -23.30 -36.55 6.02
CA GLU A 867 -23.79 -36.22 7.35
C GLU A 867 -23.62 -34.72 7.63
N MET A 868 -24.68 -33.94 7.43
CA MET A 868 -24.67 -32.50 7.73
C MET A 868 -24.91 -32.22 9.22
N ALA A 869 -24.06 -31.39 9.82
CA ALA A 869 -24.24 -30.92 11.20
C ALA A 869 -25.43 -29.95 11.38
N ARG A 870 -26.09 -29.53 10.29
CA ARG A 870 -27.22 -28.61 10.24
C ARG A 870 -28.29 -29.13 9.26
N PRO A 871 -29.57 -28.69 9.39
CA PRO A 871 -30.60 -29.04 8.42
C PRO A 871 -30.22 -28.60 7.00
N PRO A 872 -30.46 -29.42 5.95
CA PRO A 872 -30.14 -29.11 4.56
C PRO A 872 -30.64 -27.73 4.13
N GLU A 873 -31.89 -27.38 4.48
CA GLU A 873 -32.55 -26.15 4.04
C GLU A 873 -31.83 -24.90 4.58
N VAL A 874 -31.23 -25.00 5.77
CA VAL A 874 -30.44 -23.93 6.38
C VAL A 874 -29.10 -23.78 5.66
N VAL A 875 -28.49 -24.88 5.25
CA VAL A 875 -27.22 -24.85 4.49
C VAL A 875 -27.46 -24.25 3.11
N ASP A 876 -28.51 -24.67 2.41
CA ASP A 876 -28.88 -24.18 1.08
C ASP A 876 -29.15 -22.67 1.10
N GLN A 877 -29.89 -22.18 2.10
CA GLN A 877 -30.12 -20.75 2.30
C GLN A 877 -28.81 -19.99 2.54
N LEU A 878 -27.93 -20.48 3.42
CA LEU A 878 -26.65 -19.84 3.71
C LEU A 878 -25.74 -19.77 2.48
N VAL A 879 -25.72 -20.84 1.67
CA VAL A 879 -24.95 -20.88 0.42
C VAL A 879 -25.49 -19.85 -0.56
N ALA A 880 -26.80 -19.84 -0.82
CA ALA A 880 -27.42 -18.88 -1.74
C ALA A 880 -27.17 -17.42 -1.31
N GLU A 881 -27.41 -17.08 -0.03
CA GLU A 881 -27.17 -15.74 0.51
C GLU A 881 -25.71 -15.32 0.37
N THR A 882 -24.77 -16.24 0.62
CA THR A 882 -23.33 -15.96 0.51
C THR A 882 -22.89 -15.78 -0.94
N LEU A 883 -23.33 -16.67 -1.84
CA LEU A 883 -22.95 -16.62 -3.25
C LEU A 883 -23.58 -15.42 -3.97
N ASP A 884 -24.79 -14.99 -3.62
CA ASP A 884 -25.39 -13.75 -4.10
C ASP A 884 -24.59 -12.52 -3.65
N ALA A 885 -24.07 -12.52 -2.41
CA ALA A 885 -23.21 -11.45 -1.92
C ALA A 885 -21.81 -11.47 -2.57
N CYS A 886 -21.26 -12.64 -2.88
CA CYS A 886 -19.99 -12.77 -3.60
C CYS A 886 -20.12 -12.32 -5.07
N PHE A 887 -21.20 -12.71 -5.74
CA PHE A 887 -21.41 -12.61 -7.19
C PHE A 887 -22.77 -11.98 -7.53
N SER A 888 -22.95 -10.73 -7.10
CA SER A 888 -24.20 -9.98 -7.23
C SER A 888 -24.53 -9.50 -8.64
N VAL A 889 -23.57 -9.56 -9.58
CA VAL A 889 -23.75 -9.14 -10.97
C VAL A 889 -24.11 -10.33 -11.84
N ALA A 890 -25.26 -10.27 -12.51
CA ALA A 890 -25.69 -11.29 -13.45
C ALA A 890 -24.77 -11.34 -14.68
N ALA A 891 -24.48 -12.54 -15.16
CA ALA A 891 -23.70 -12.74 -16.37
C ALA A 891 -24.59 -12.52 -17.63
N PRO A 892 -24.01 -12.15 -18.78
CA PRO A 892 -24.78 -11.83 -19.99
C PRO A 892 -25.46 -13.05 -20.65
N TRP A 893 -25.20 -14.26 -20.16
CA TRP A 893 -25.82 -15.51 -20.60
C TRP A 893 -26.91 -16.00 -19.62
N GLU A 894 -27.37 -15.13 -18.72
CA GLU A 894 -28.57 -15.37 -17.89
C GLU A 894 -29.80 -14.72 -18.55
N HIS A 895 -30.96 -15.39 -18.46
CA HIS A 895 -32.25 -14.91 -18.98
C HIS A 895 -32.83 -13.69 -18.26
#